data_AF-A0A813ZY61-F1
#
_entry.id   AF-A0A813ZY61-F1
#
_cell.length_a   1.000
_cell.length_b   1.000
_cell.length_c   1.000
_cell.angle_alpha   90.00
_cell.angle_beta   90.00
_cell.angle_gamma   90.00
#
_symmetry.space_group_name_H-M   'P 1'
#
loop_
_entity.id
_entity.type
_entity.pdbx_description
1 polymer ?
#
loop_
_entity_poly.entity_id
_entity_poly.type
_entity_poly.pdbx_seq_one_letter_code
_entity_poly.pdbx_strand_id
1 'polypeptide(L)'
;MSQLFSYLRKLNIFKTNDKDEHEYENGLISTRIYLISMLLILVSITFSFALIPQMTKITINSPTFEQTKTFPHDAQCICSRLSIRYGTFLTITARFHQICSSDLISNRWINVIYSGKNSTFFPPGDFRGIGSSQFQSLASFCFLSQTTIEDNLNTFYDLSLINSELLFEDLLKITIQSSIEQLKMNLPVTFTSQLNLLNNLIFGNQLLSGLKTILNVKYVNETSDFFINYLIYPNSSSSSNRCLNDYNIVIPSGFYNQSEDERMSLSMEIPGFRSGCLPINSLLQSTLECFYDRKCIEKILSYFPTNQTFQSLNQSEQSIFSPQMTIQSIINQLMIEKLISNISYENYFLQCAPISCSYTINRKNDFLFVLTQMISLLSGLKLILENLIPNLVRFLRRKPNTQQKQPKSKIPLSQHINEIKVNLKRRAIDLNLFEDKNNPQLISYEKFGTRFYLFLLLISLTSLTIYSSIMEEIIREIFPNPTESEYYQLYEKYSTNLNCPCSSLSIFYDEFLSIEAIHDEICSSDFVSSKWIDYLMKNELNDNYTLINSSKIRTNLGTQMNILRTLCNYSKDMVNENLQVFSQTKFISAQVISLNEFHLQFPDLIKQWQINMISGCQRVIDLVRITNQGNQYLNNFYNFKFKINNHTVNFIPQNYSNCSCDLSQSCSKKMFSSFYVGCSSFESLLQGTLECYYNRTCVNEIIKEIGNSSNYLTNISLLINNNNQFNEKIESIVNRVMIVSLKTNMSFSSYYQKCSPSYCVVEQISRRSVAMILVIVLGILGGLSTGLKIFLVIFIKFIGKIHQKKNLLKSIICQEQKQFQSRLQCLFLIILILFFYLIIFLRPKLTTVQIDLPTISIYKDLSVKQPTLRCLCKEISFQYETFLSIQPSFHLICSNYSISDQLMEFLHEENPVQYRNLQFLSSFCKISQQTIDQSLSQLLLTNFVGSDLISSNILKNQIEILIKEFHLRISKTFFTTFNLLRQVTENNQLISGYSTNWIYEFDEKNDNFHTLSIIYDECDCGLSSKCTKLWNGCFPLETFLQSTLNSSFLTNQFSTNLTIESILQELMVENYSFDLSYEKYFNQCSPLSCTYSYIGYQNVIDSITFLIGLYGGLMILSHWITIFILEIYKCRNRQIHPDVQ
;
A
#
# COMPACT_ATOMS: atom_id res chain seq x y z
N MET A 1 51.59 37.91 42.48
CA MET A 1 50.55 37.29 43.35
C MET A 1 50.38 38.00 44.70
N SER A 2 51.43 38.22 45.52
CA SER A 2 51.27 38.87 46.85
C SER A 2 50.75 40.32 46.80
N GLN A 3 51.13 41.11 45.80
CA GLN A 3 50.61 42.47 45.60
C GLN A 3 49.13 42.50 45.21
N LEU A 4 48.66 41.52 44.43
CA LEU A 4 47.24 41.37 44.06
C LEU A 4 46.39 41.00 45.28
N PHE A 5 46.89 40.08 46.12
CA PHE A 5 46.23 39.69 47.37
C PHE A 5 46.16 40.86 48.37
N SER A 6 47.23 41.65 48.47
CA SER A 6 47.25 42.89 49.26
C SER A 6 46.23 43.93 48.75
N TYR A 7 46.13 44.09 47.43
CA TYR A 7 45.17 44.99 46.80
C TYR A 7 43.71 44.56 47.03
N LEU A 8 43.40 43.27 46.81
CA LEU A 8 42.07 42.71 47.06
C LEU A 8 41.68 42.78 48.54
N ARG A 9 42.64 42.64 49.48
CA ARG A 9 42.38 42.73 50.93
C ARG A 9 42.02 44.15 51.39
N LYS A 10 42.49 45.18 50.69
CA LYS A 10 42.18 46.60 50.94
C LYS A 10 41.05 47.15 50.05
N LEU A 11 40.50 46.33 49.15
CA LEU A 11 39.45 46.74 48.22
C LEU A 11 38.14 46.96 48.99
N ASN A 12 37.66 48.20 48.98
CA ASN A 12 36.34 48.57 49.46
C ASN A 12 35.59 49.21 48.29
N ILE A 13 34.61 48.51 47.73
CA ILE A 13 33.74 48.97 46.65
C ILE A 13 32.70 49.95 47.20
N PHE A 14 32.29 49.80 48.46
CA PHE A 14 31.26 50.62 49.13
C PHE A 14 31.89 51.64 50.09
N LYS A 15 32.79 52.50 49.59
CA LYS A 15 33.41 53.56 50.40
C LYS A 15 32.38 54.62 50.82
N THR A 16 32.26 54.87 52.12
CA THR A 16 31.58 56.06 52.65
C THR A 16 32.62 57.11 53.05
N ASN A 17 32.24 58.39 53.00
CA ASN A 17 33.13 59.52 53.31
C ASN A 17 33.20 59.83 54.82
N ASP A 18 32.49 59.06 55.65
CA ASP A 18 32.39 59.30 57.07
C ASP A 18 33.57 58.67 57.82
N LYS A 19 34.07 59.37 58.85
CA LYS A 19 35.18 58.92 59.72
C LYS A 19 34.75 57.81 60.70
N ASP A 20 33.63 57.14 60.44
CA ASP A 20 33.01 56.18 61.34
C ASP A 20 33.57 54.78 61.08
N GLU A 21 34.39 54.28 62.00
CA GLU A 21 35.15 53.03 61.85
C GLU A 21 34.22 51.82 61.58
N HIS A 22 33.03 51.84 62.19
CA HIS A 22 32.00 50.82 61.99
C HIS A 22 31.42 50.80 60.56
N GLU A 23 31.36 51.96 59.90
CA GLU A 23 30.83 52.05 58.54
C GLU A 23 31.88 51.65 57.49
N TYR A 24 33.15 51.98 57.75
CA TYR A 24 34.27 51.51 56.94
C TYR A 24 34.38 49.97 56.95
N GLU A 25 34.24 49.34 58.11
CA GLU A 25 34.20 47.88 58.22
C GLU A 25 32.99 47.26 57.51
N ASN A 26 31.81 47.87 57.62
CA ASN A 26 30.63 47.42 56.90
C ASN A 26 30.82 47.49 55.38
N GLY A 27 31.51 48.52 54.88
CA GLY A 27 31.87 48.62 53.46
C GLY A 27 32.82 47.51 53.01
N LEU A 28 33.84 47.17 53.80
CA LEU A 28 34.76 46.07 53.51
C LEU A 28 34.06 44.70 53.50
N ILE A 29 33.20 44.43 54.47
CA ILE A 29 32.44 43.17 54.55
C ILE A 29 31.45 43.09 53.38
N SER A 30 30.73 44.17 53.08
CA SER A 30 29.80 44.26 51.95
C SER A 30 30.53 44.01 50.63
N THR A 31 31.74 44.55 50.47
CA THR A 31 32.57 44.35 49.27
C THR A 31 32.94 42.87 49.07
N ARG A 32 33.28 42.16 50.15
CA ARG A 32 33.63 40.72 50.08
C ARG A 32 32.43 39.86 49.75
N ILE A 33 31.30 40.10 50.43
CA ILE A 33 30.04 39.39 50.17
C ILE A 33 29.59 39.66 48.73
N TYR A 34 29.74 40.90 48.25
CA TYR A 34 29.45 41.25 46.86
C TYR A 34 30.27 40.44 45.87
N LEU A 35 31.60 40.40 46.01
CA LEU A 35 32.46 39.66 45.08
C LEU A 35 32.22 38.15 45.11
N ILE A 36 32.02 37.57 46.30
CA ILE A 36 31.75 36.12 46.45
C ILE A 36 30.39 35.77 45.87
N SER A 37 29.34 36.53 46.20
CA SER A 37 27.99 36.30 45.66
C SER A 37 27.95 36.47 44.15
N MET A 38 28.64 37.48 43.60
CA MET A 38 28.71 37.69 42.16
C MET A 38 29.40 36.51 41.46
N LEU A 39 30.54 36.02 42.00
CA LEU A 39 31.24 34.86 41.47
C LEU A 39 30.39 33.59 41.53
N LEU A 40 29.76 33.28 42.67
CA LEU A 40 28.95 32.08 42.85
C LEU A 40 27.73 32.05 41.93
N ILE A 41 27.05 33.20 41.78
CA ILE A 41 25.89 33.31 40.90
C ILE A 41 26.31 33.12 39.44
N LEU A 42 27.42 33.73 39.00
CA LEU A 42 27.95 33.50 37.65
C LEU A 42 28.31 32.04 37.41
N VAL A 43 29.07 31.40 38.31
CA VAL A 43 29.46 29.99 38.18
C VAL A 43 28.23 29.08 38.12
N SER A 44 27.27 29.27 39.02
CA SER A 44 26.03 28.49 39.02
C SER A 44 25.25 28.65 37.70
N ILE A 45 25.12 29.87 37.20
CA ILE A 45 24.40 30.14 35.95
C ILE A 45 25.14 29.54 34.75
N THR A 46 26.47 29.62 34.70
CA THR A 46 27.27 29.00 33.63
C THR A 46 27.12 27.48 33.61
N PHE A 47 27.08 26.86 34.79
CA PHE A 47 26.90 25.43 34.91
C PHE A 47 25.49 25.01 34.47
N SER A 48 24.46 25.74 34.88
CA SER A 48 23.07 25.50 34.44
C SER A 48 22.91 25.63 32.93
N PHE A 49 23.45 26.69 32.30
CA PHE A 49 23.39 26.84 30.84
C PHE A 49 24.26 25.84 30.08
N ALA A 50 25.33 25.31 30.68
CA ALA A 50 26.15 24.28 30.06
C ALA A 50 25.49 22.89 30.10
N LEU A 51 24.65 22.62 31.10
CA LEU A 51 24.01 21.33 31.31
C LEU A 51 22.66 21.17 30.62
N ILE A 52 21.93 22.25 30.35
CA ILE A 52 20.63 22.18 29.66
C ILE A 52 20.88 21.93 28.16
N PRO A 53 20.56 20.74 27.62
CA PRO A 53 20.70 20.48 26.19
C PRO A 53 19.64 21.26 25.42
N GLN A 54 20.03 21.85 24.28
CA GLN A 54 19.08 22.38 23.31
C GLN A 54 18.82 21.32 22.24
N MET A 55 17.54 21.08 21.97
CA MET A 55 17.13 20.29 20.82
C MET A 55 17.20 21.18 19.59
N THR A 56 18.13 20.88 18.68
CA THR A 56 18.23 21.56 17.39
C THR A 56 17.77 20.63 16.30
N LYS A 57 16.72 21.03 15.56
CA LYS A 57 16.34 20.39 14.31
C LYS A 57 17.37 20.77 13.25
N ILE A 58 18.11 19.79 12.75
CA ILE A 58 19.01 19.97 11.61
C ILE A 58 18.22 19.59 10.38
N THR A 59 18.15 20.50 9.41
CA THR A 59 17.58 20.24 8.09
C THR A 59 18.70 20.29 7.07
N ILE A 60 18.92 19.19 6.36
CA ILE A 60 19.86 19.09 5.24
C ILE A 60 19.03 19.09 3.97
N ASN A 61 19.23 20.09 3.12
CA ASN A 61 18.59 20.19 1.82
C ASN A 61 19.37 19.34 0.81
N SER A 62 18.65 18.55 0.02
CA SER A 62 19.19 17.66 -1.02
C SER A 62 20.38 16.81 -0.56
N PRO A 63 20.20 15.93 0.44
CA PRO A 63 21.29 15.11 0.97
C PRO A 63 21.78 14.10 -0.08
N THR A 64 23.08 13.82 -0.05
CA THR A 64 23.69 12.78 -0.88
C THR A 64 23.46 11.39 -0.28
N PHE A 65 23.54 10.35 -1.12
CA PHE A 65 23.37 8.95 -0.71
C PHE A 65 24.31 8.54 0.44
N GLU A 66 25.56 9.01 0.44
CA GLU A 66 26.50 8.71 1.53
C GLU A 66 26.19 9.45 2.82
N GLN A 67 25.62 10.65 2.74
CA GLN A 67 25.19 11.39 3.93
C GLN A 67 24.01 10.69 4.62
N THR A 68 23.06 10.14 3.86
CA THR A 68 21.88 9.49 4.46
C THR A 68 22.21 8.22 5.23
N LYS A 69 23.28 7.49 4.86
CA LYS A 69 23.79 6.35 5.65
C LYS A 69 24.27 6.73 7.06
N THR A 70 24.62 8.00 7.28
CA THR A 70 25.08 8.50 8.58
C THR A 70 23.98 9.08 9.45
N PHE A 71 22.75 9.21 8.91
CA PHE A 71 21.64 9.78 9.65
C PHE A 71 21.07 8.77 10.65
N PRO A 72 20.56 9.25 11.81
CA PRO A 72 19.85 8.38 12.74
C PRO A 72 18.55 7.84 12.09
N HIS A 73 18.10 6.66 12.53
CA HIS A 73 16.95 5.97 11.91
C HIS A 73 15.61 6.71 12.06
N ASP A 74 15.52 7.72 12.92
CA ASP A 74 14.36 8.60 13.08
C ASP A 74 14.43 9.85 12.16
N ALA A 75 15.44 9.95 11.30
CA ALA A 75 15.57 11.07 10.38
C ALA A 75 14.46 11.03 9.32
N GLN A 76 13.67 12.10 9.27
CA GLN A 76 12.56 12.25 8.33
C GLN A 76 13.08 12.88 7.04
N CYS A 77 13.13 12.08 5.99
CA CYS A 77 13.67 12.45 4.69
C CYS A 77 12.55 12.54 3.67
N ILE A 78 12.19 13.73 3.21
CA ILE A 78 11.05 13.92 2.29
C ILE A 78 11.49 13.61 0.86
N CYS A 79 10.81 12.68 0.18
CA CYS A 79 11.09 12.38 -1.22
C CYS A 79 10.56 13.49 -2.16
N SER A 80 11.25 13.72 -3.28
CA SER A 80 10.75 14.55 -4.38
C SER A 80 9.61 13.88 -5.15
N ARG A 81 9.58 12.54 -5.15
CA ARG A 81 8.54 11.72 -5.76
C ARG A 81 7.87 10.88 -4.68
N LEU A 82 6.55 11.02 -4.55
CA LEU A 82 5.72 10.26 -3.60
C LEU A 82 5.48 8.82 -4.05
N SER A 83 5.68 8.53 -5.33
CA SER A 83 5.32 7.27 -5.98
C SER A 83 6.49 6.82 -6.86
N ILE A 84 7.08 5.68 -6.53
CA ILE A 84 8.27 5.13 -7.19
C ILE A 84 7.96 3.73 -7.71
N ARG A 85 7.99 3.57 -9.03
CA ARG A 85 7.73 2.28 -9.69
C ARG A 85 8.73 1.21 -9.27
N TYR A 86 8.26 0.01 -8.92
CA TYR A 86 9.12 -1.09 -8.48
C TYR A 86 10.17 -1.45 -9.53
N GLY A 87 9.82 -1.46 -10.82
CA GLY A 87 10.74 -1.79 -11.92
C GLY A 87 11.96 -0.85 -12.05
N THR A 88 11.98 0.28 -11.35
CA THR A 88 13.14 1.19 -11.34
C THR A 88 14.26 0.75 -10.41
N PHE A 89 13.96 -0.07 -9.39
CA PHE A 89 14.92 -0.46 -8.37
C PHE A 89 14.87 -1.94 -7.98
N LEU A 90 13.90 -2.70 -8.48
CA LEU A 90 13.73 -4.12 -8.21
C LEU A 90 13.74 -4.92 -9.51
N THR A 91 14.46 -6.04 -9.50
CA THR A 91 14.42 -7.04 -10.57
C THR A 91 14.19 -8.42 -9.97
N ILE A 92 13.23 -9.16 -10.50
CA ILE A 92 12.87 -10.53 -10.13
C ILE A 92 13.03 -11.42 -11.36
N THR A 93 13.70 -12.55 -11.19
CA THR A 93 13.88 -13.57 -12.25
C THR A 93 13.36 -14.91 -11.75
N ALA A 94 12.65 -15.63 -12.61
CA ALA A 94 12.09 -16.95 -12.31
C ALA A 94 12.89 -18.04 -13.02
N ARG A 95 13.29 -19.07 -12.26
CA ARG A 95 13.79 -20.33 -12.82
C ARG A 95 12.63 -21.33 -12.84
N PHE A 96 12.33 -21.89 -14.00
CA PHE A 96 11.31 -22.92 -14.16
C PHE A 96 11.93 -24.33 -14.13
N HIS A 97 11.07 -25.34 -13.94
CA HIS A 97 11.45 -26.74 -13.98
C HIS A 97 12.05 -27.10 -15.35
N GLN A 98 13.10 -27.92 -15.35
CA GLN A 98 13.89 -28.24 -16.54
C GLN A 98 13.09 -28.82 -17.72
N ILE A 99 11.93 -29.43 -17.44
CA ILE A 99 11.00 -29.91 -18.49
C ILE A 99 10.61 -28.78 -19.45
N CYS A 100 10.46 -27.55 -18.94
CA CYS A 100 10.03 -26.38 -19.72
C CYS A 100 11.11 -25.79 -20.64
N SER A 101 12.34 -26.28 -20.54
CA SER A 101 13.44 -25.98 -21.46
C SER A 101 13.94 -27.21 -22.21
N SER A 102 13.27 -28.36 -22.06
CA SER A 102 13.70 -29.64 -22.63
C SER A 102 13.11 -29.88 -24.03
N ASP A 103 13.77 -30.76 -24.80
CA ASP A 103 13.26 -31.21 -26.10
C ASP A 103 11.91 -31.95 -25.98
N LEU A 104 11.54 -32.46 -24.80
CA LEU A 104 10.34 -33.27 -24.56
C LEU A 104 9.03 -32.50 -24.67
N ILE A 105 9.06 -31.16 -24.68
CA ILE A 105 7.87 -30.33 -24.95
C ILE A 105 7.92 -29.65 -26.32
N SER A 106 8.95 -29.98 -27.13
CA SER A 106 9.10 -29.39 -28.46
C SER A 106 8.16 -30.04 -29.48
N ASN A 107 7.84 -29.30 -30.54
CA ASN A 107 7.13 -29.85 -31.69
C ASN A 107 7.87 -31.06 -32.30
N ARG A 108 9.20 -31.13 -32.19
CA ARG A 108 9.99 -32.29 -32.66
C ARG A 108 9.60 -33.56 -31.91
N TRP A 109 9.51 -33.51 -30.58
CA TRP A 109 9.10 -34.65 -29.77
C TRP A 109 7.64 -35.02 -30.01
N ILE A 110 6.75 -34.03 -29.92
CA ILE A 110 5.30 -34.23 -30.06
C ILE A 110 4.97 -34.87 -31.41
N ASN A 111 5.58 -34.40 -32.51
CA ASN A 111 5.35 -34.95 -33.85
C ASN A 111 5.86 -36.40 -33.99
N VAL A 112 6.93 -36.77 -33.29
CA VAL A 112 7.49 -38.13 -33.33
C VAL A 112 6.57 -39.14 -32.64
N ILE A 113 5.96 -38.77 -31.51
CA ILE A 113 5.10 -39.66 -30.73
C ILE A 113 3.62 -39.58 -31.14
N TYR A 114 3.32 -38.81 -32.19
CA TYR A 114 1.96 -38.69 -32.72
C TYR A 114 1.68 -39.79 -33.75
N SER A 115 0.64 -40.58 -33.48
CA SER A 115 0.27 -41.71 -34.34
C SER A 115 -0.66 -41.35 -35.49
N GLY A 116 -0.99 -40.05 -35.68
CA GLY A 116 -1.85 -39.61 -36.78
C GLY A 116 -3.23 -40.27 -36.73
N LYS A 117 -3.67 -40.72 -37.90
CA LYS A 117 -4.90 -41.48 -38.10
C LYS A 117 -4.99 -42.75 -37.25
N ASN A 118 -3.86 -43.31 -36.82
CA ASN A 118 -3.84 -44.55 -36.03
C ASN A 118 -4.12 -44.32 -34.54
N SER A 119 -4.15 -43.06 -34.06
CA SER A 119 -4.23 -42.74 -32.62
C SER A 119 -5.44 -43.36 -31.93
N THR A 120 -6.58 -43.48 -32.63
CA THR A 120 -7.86 -43.94 -32.07
C THR A 120 -8.16 -45.41 -32.38
N PHE A 121 -7.22 -46.11 -33.03
CA PHE A 121 -7.21 -47.57 -33.17
C PHE A 121 -6.59 -48.24 -31.95
N PHE A 122 -5.71 -47.52 -31.25
CA PHE A 122 -5.14 -48.01 -30.01
C PHE A 122 -6.16 -47.95 -28.87
N PRO A 123 -6.03 -48.85 -27.90
CA PRO A 123 -6.92 -48.82 -26.76
C PRO A 123 -6.66 -47.63 -25.84
N PRO A 124 -7.63 -47.28 -24.96
CA PRO A 124 -7.55 -46.08 -24.11
C PRO A 124 -6.34 -45.99 -23.18
N GLY A 125 -5.71 -47.13 -22.84
CA GLY A 125 -4.49 -47.18 -22.02
C GLY A 125 -3.19 -47.01 -22.80
N ASP A 126 -3.24 -47.02 -24.12
CA ASP A 126 -2.05 -47.05 -24.96
C ASP A 126 -1.44 -45.66 -25.12
N PHE A 127 -0.14 -45.56 -24.85
CA PHE A 127 0.61 -44.32 -24.97
C PHE A 127 0.59 -43.76 -26.40
N ARG A 128 0.50 -44.61 -27.44
CA ARG A 128 0.44 -44.17 -28.84
C ARG A 128 -0.83 -43.41 -29.19
N GLY A 129 -1.91 -43.60 -28.42
CA GLY A 129 -3.18 -42.90 -28.63
C GLY A 129 -3.27 -41.56 -27.90
N ILE A 130 -2.68 -41.42 -26.71
CA ILE A 130 -2.87 -40.26 -25.83
C ILE A 130 -1.60 -39.46 -25.55
N GLY A 131 -0.41 -40.04 -25.75
CA GLY A 131 0.87 -39.48 -25.34
C GLY A 131 1.18 -38.13 -25.98
N SER A 132 0.93 -37.95 -27.29
CA SER A 132 1.16 -36.67 -27.96
C SER A 132 0.35 -35.52 -27.35
N SER A 133 -0.92 -35.76 -27.04
CA SER A 133 -1.82 -34.78 -26.40
C SER A 133 -1.41 -34.46 -24.96
N GLN A 134 -0.90 -35.45 -24.22
CA GLN A 134 -0.33 -35.21 -22.89
C GLN A 134 0.94 -34.37 -22.93
N PHE A 135 1.80 -34.56 -23.95
CA PHE A 135 2.98 -33.71 -24.12
C PHE A 135 2.66 -32.31 -24.67
N GLN A 136 1.62 -32.16 -25.50
CA GLN A 136 1.05 -30.85 -25.84
C GLN A 136 0.55 -30.13 -24.57
N SER A 137 -0.20 -30.85 -23.72
CA SER A 137 -0.67 -30.33 -22.44
C SER A 137 0.50 -29.83 -21.57
N LEU A 138 1.56 -30.63 -21.47
CA LEU A 138 2.76 -30.28 -20.71
C LEU A 138 3.48 -29.05 -21.28
N ALA A 139 3.60 -28.94 -22.61
CA ALA A 139 4.13 -27.77 -23.29
C ALA A 139 3.29 -26.51 -22.99
N SER A 140 1.97 -26.63 -23.05
CA SER A 140 1.05 -25.54 -22.73
C SER A 140 1.13 -25.12 -21.26
N PHE A 141 1.27 -26.06 -20.32
CA PHE A 141 1.45 -25.72 -18.91
C PHE A 141 2.76 -24.98 -18.65
N CYS A 142 3.85 -25.35 -19.34
CA CYS A 142 5.09 -24.59 -19.30
C CYS A 142 4.91 -23.16 -19.85
N PHE A 143 4.28 -23.03 -21.02
CA PHE A 143 3.99 -21.73 -21.63
C PHE A 143 3.10 -20.85 -20.74
N LEU A 144 2.02 -21.41 -20.21
CA LEU A 144 1.09 -20.70 -19.32
C LEU A 144 1.78 -20.28 -18.02
N SER A 145 2.62 -21.15 -17.44
CA SER A 145 3.35 -20.82 -16.21
C SER A 145 4.33 -19.68 -16.42
N GLN A 146 5.09 -19.71 -17.52
CA GLN A 146 6.02 -18.64 -17.90
C GLN A 146 5.29 -17.32 -18.14
N THR A 147 4.28 -17.34 -19.01
CA THR A 147 3.48 -16.14 -19.35
C THR A 147 2.79 -15.57 -18.11
N THR A 148 2.18 -16.41 -17.27
CA THR A 148 1.54 -15.97 -16.02
C THR A 148 2.52 -15.25 -15.11
N ILE A 149 3.75 -15.75 -14.98
CA ILE A 149 4.77 -15.11 -14.15
C ILE A 149 5.27 -13.82 -14.79
N GLU A 150 5.59 -13.82 -16.08
CA GLU A 150 6.06 -12.64 -16.79
C GLU A 150 5.03 -11.51 -16.76
N ASP A 151 3.75 -11.81 -17.00
CA ASP A 151 2.67 -10.82 -16.98
C ASP A 151 2.44 -10.23 -15.58
N ASN A 152 2.47 -11.07 -14.55
CA ASN A 152 2.32 -10.61 -13.17
C ASN A 152 3.55 -9.83 -12.69
N LEU A 153 4.77 -10.22 -13.08
CA LEU A 153 5.98 -9.45 -12.79
C LEU A 153 5.99 -8.11 -13.51
N ASN A 154 5.61 -8.06 -14.79
CA ASN A 154 5.48 -6.80 -15.54
C ASN A 154 4.47 -5.87 -14.86
N THR A 155 3.31 -6.40 -14.47
CA THR A 155 2.31 -5.64 -13.69
C THR A 155 2.89 -5.16 -12.37
N PHE A 156 3.59 -6.03 -11.65
CA PHE A 156 4.23 -5.69 -10.37
C PHE A 156 5.32 -4.63 -10.51
N TYR A 157 6.08 -4.62 -11.61
CA TYR A 157 7.09 -3.60 -11.89
C TYR A 157 6.48 -2.24 -12.22
N ASP A 158 5.31 -2.23 -12.84
CA ASP A 158 4.57 -1.00 -13.13
C ASP A 158 3.93 -0.41 -11.88
N LEU A 159 3.55 -1.23 -10.88
CA LEU A 159 3.08 -0.74 -9.59
C LEU A 159 4.13 0.16 -8.94
N SER A 160 3.64 1.12 -8.16
CA SER A 160 4.49 2.07 -7.46
C SER A 160 4.47 1.87 -5.95
N LEU A 161 5.64 1.92 -5.35
CA LEU A 161 5.82 2.10 -3.92
C LEU A 161 5.46 3.54 -3.57
N ILE A 162 4.36 3.73 -2.84
CA ILE A 162 3.91 5.04 -2.39
C ILE A 162 4.50 5.30 -1.02
N ASN A 163 5.39 6.29 -0.93
CA ASN A 163 5.87 6.79 0.35
C ASN A 163 6.25 8.27 0.23
N SER A 164 5.86 9.06 1.23
CA SER A 164 6.22 10.48 1.29
C SER A 164 7.64 10.69 1.83
N GLU A 165 8.19 9.67 2.48
CA GLU A 165 9.53 9.69 3.06
C GLU A 165 10.47 8.64 2.43
N LEU A 166 11.78 8.88 2.51
CA LEU A 166 12.79 7.92 2.11
C LEU A 166 12.76 6.75 3.10
N LEU A 167 12.43 5.55 2.61
CA LEU A 167 12.62 4.33 3.40
C LEU A 167 14.12 4.06 3.57
N PHE A 168 14.55 3.75 4.79
CA PHE A 168 15.89 3.24 5.03
C PHE A 168 16.06 1.83 4.44
N GLU A 169 17.30 1.45 4.14
CA GLU A 169 17.61 0.24 3.36
C GLU A 169 16.99 -1.04 3.94
N ASP A 170 17.08 -1.25 5.25
CA ASP A 170 16.52 -2.43 5.91
C ASP A 170 14.99 -2.45 5.82
N LEU A 171 14.34 -1.30 6.01
CA LEU A 171 12.89 -1.15 5.93
C LEU A 171 12.39 -1.33 4.50
N LEU A 172 13.11 -0.81 3.51
CA LEU A 172 12.81 -1.06 2.10
C LEU A 172 12.90 -2.57 1.82
N LYS A 173 13.99 -3.23 2.19
CA LYS A 173 14.18 -4.68 1.94
C LYS A 173 13.06 -5.52 2.54
N ILE A 174 12.66 -5.24 3.79
CA ILE A 174 11.56 -5.95 4.45
C ILE A 174 10.23 -5.72 3.72
N THR A 175 9.93 -4.47 3.38
CA THR A 175 8.70 -4.10 2.65
C THR A 175 8.63 -4.83 1.29
N ILE A 176 9.72 -4.80 0.52
CA ILE A 176 9.78 -5.45 -0.79
C ILE A 176 9.69 -6.97 -0.68
N GLN A 177 10.43 -7.58 0.25
CA GLN A 177 10.38 -9.03 0.42
C GLN A 177 8.98 -9.49 0.82
N SER A 178 8.27 -8.73 1.67
CA SER A 178 6.89 -9.03 2.03
C SER A 178 5.96 -9.02 0.80
N SER A 179 6.11 -8.04 -0.08
CA SER A 179 5.34 -7.96 -1.34
C SER A 179 5.66 -9.12 -2.29
N ILE A 180 6.93 -9.56 -2.35
CA ILE A 180 7.36 -10.69 -3.19
C ILE A 180 6.82 -12.01 -2.67
N GLU A 181 6.85 -12.25 -1.35
CA GLU A 181 6.27 -13.47 -0.76
C GLU A 181 4.75 -13.54 -0.99
N GLN A 182 4.05 -12.40 -0.92
CA GLN A 182 2.63 -12.32 -1.26
C GLN A 182 2.40 -12.68 -2.73
N LEU A 183 3.20 -12.13 -3.66
CA LEU A 183 3.13 -12.49 -5.08
C LEU A 183 3.36 -14.00 -5.28
N LYS A 184 4.34 -14.58 -4.59
CA LYS A 184 4.66 -16.01 -4.68
C LYS A 184 3.53 -16.93 -4.19
N MET A 185 2.77 -16.52 -3.18
CA MET A 185 1.63 -17.30 -2.66
C MET A 185 0.39 -17.18 -3.55
N ASN A 186 0.12 -15.99 -4.08
CA ASN A 186 -1.15 -15.71 -4.76
C ASN A 186 -1.26 -16.35 -6.15
N LEU A 187 -0.15 -16.37 -6.89
CA LEU A 187 -0.16 -16.79 -8.30
C LEU A 187 -0.49 -18.28 -8.48
N PRO A 188 0.19 -19.23 -7.79
CA PRO A 188 -0.07 -20.65 -8.00
C PRO A 188 -1.46 -21.07 -7.53
N VAL A 189 -1.94 -20.46 -6.45
CA VAL A 189 -3.28 -20.66 -5.90
C VAL A 189 -4.35 -20.26 -6.92
N THR A 190 -4.29 -19.03 -7.43
CA THR A 190 -5.25 -18.54 -8.43
C THR A 190 -5.27 -19.43 -9.68
N PHE A 191 -4.09 -19.80 -10.18
CA PHE A 191 -3.97 -20.66 -11.36
C PHE A 191 -4.57 -22.06 -11.14
N THR A 192 -4.26 -22.69 -10.01
CA THR A 192 -4.72 -24.05 -9.67
C THR A 192 -6.24 -24.09 -9.51
N SER A 193 -6.79 -23.08 -8.81
CA SER A 193 -8.23 -22.93 -8.60
C SER A 193 -8.99 -22.84 -9.93
N GLN A 194 -8.50 -21.99 -10.85
CA GLN A 194 -9.08 -21.85 -12.19
C GLN A 194 -8.97 -23.14 -13.00
N LEU A 195 -7.82 -23.81 -13.01
CA LEU A 195 -7.62 -25.09 -13.71
C LEU A 195 -8.60 -26.17 -13.20
N ASN A 196 -8.78 -26.26 -11.88
CA ASN A 196 -9.70 -27.21 -11.27
C ASN A 196 -11.16 -26.93 -11.65
N LEU A 197 -11.59 -25.66 -11.63
CA LEU A 197 -12.93 -25.30 -12.09
C LEU A 197 -13.15 -25.69 -13.56
N LEU A 198 -12.19 -25.39 -14.42
CA LEU A 198 -12.25 -25.71 -15.85
C LEU A 198 -12.38 -27.21 -16.10
N ASN A 199 -11.51 -28.02 -15.49
CA ASN A 199 -11.56 -29.48 -15.61
C ASN A 199 -12.91 -30.04 -15.16
N ASN A 200 -13.45 -29.53 -14.05
CA ASN A 200 -14.75 -29.97 -13.56
C ASN A 200 -15.92 -29.49 -14.43
N LEU A 201 -15.86 -28.29 -15.04
CA LEU A 201 -16.89 -27.81 -15.97
C LEU A 201 -16.87 -28.58 -17.30
N ILE A 202 -15.68 -28.99 -17.78
CA ILE A 202 -15.55 -29.89 -18.93
C ILE A 202 -16.20 -31.24 -18.60
N PHE A 203 -15.89 -31.81 -17.44
CA PHE A 203 -16.49 -33.08 -17.00
C PHE A 203 -18.00 -32.97 -16.77
N GLY A 204 -18.45 -31.92 -16.08
CA GLY A 204 -19.86 -31.71 -15.75
C GLY A 204 -20.72 -31.49 -16.98
N ASN A 205 -20.19 -30.85 -18.02
CA ASN A 205 -20.85 -30.77 -19.32
C ASN A 205 -20.69 -32.04 -20.18
N GLN A 206 -19.95 -33.04 -19.71
CA GLN A 206 -19.64 -34.28 -20.41
C GLN A 206 -19.11 -34.05 -21.83
N LEU A 207 -18.18 -33.11 -21.97
CA LEU A 207 -17.57 -32.79 -23.25
C LEU A 207 -16.68 -33.95 -23.72
N LEU A 208 -16.72 -34.24 -25.01
CA LEU A 208 -16.09 -35.42 -25.60
C LEU A 208 -14.74 -35.10 -26.22
N SER A 209 -13.75 -35.97 -25.98
CA SER A 209 -12.43 -35.90 -26.61
C SER A 209 -12.38 -36.67 -27.93
N GLY A 210 -11.68 -36.11 -28.92
CA GLY A 210 -11.37 -36.72 -30.21
C GLY A 210 -10.49 -37.96 -30.12
N LEU A 211 -9.88 -38.23 -28.95
CA LEU A 211 -9.02 -39.39 -28.73
C LEU A 211 -9.78 -40.66 -28.32
N LYS A 212 -11.12 -40.63 -28.29
CA LYS A 212 -11.96 -41.79 -27.92
C LYS A 212 -11.62 -42.35 -26.52
N THR A 213 -11.25 -41.47 -25.58
CA THR A 213 -10.86 -41.83 -24.20
C THR A 213 -12.04 -41.95 -23.23
N ILE A 214 -13.23 -41.47 -23.62
CA ILE A 214 -14.44 -41.43 -22.77
C ILE A 214 -15.47 -42.47 -23.21
N LEU A 215 -15.75 -42.55 -24.51
CA LEU A 215 -16.80 -43.40 -25.06
C LEU A 215 -16.41 -44.05 -26.38
N ASN A 216 -16.97 -45.24 -26.58
CA ASN A 216 -16.76 -46.10 -27.72
C ASN A 216 -18.11 -46.29 -28.45
N VAL A 217 -18.14 -45.99 -29.74
CA VAL A 217 -19.34 -46.12 -30.57
C VAL A 217 -19.23 -47.42 -31.36
N LYS A 218 -20.14 -48.36 -31.09
CA LYS A 218 -20.23 -49.64 -31.79
C LYS A 218 -21.48 -49.69 -32.66
N TYR A 219 -21.35 -50.30 -33.83
CA TYR A 219 -22.49 -50.62 -34.68
C TYR A 219 -23.06 -51.98 -34.30
N VAL A 220 -24.38 -52.12 -34.24
CA VAL A 220 -25.04 -53.43 -34.03
C VAL A 220 -25.89 -53.76 -35.25
N ASN A 221 -25.39 -54.74 -36.00
CA ASN A 221 -25.97 -55.21 -37.26
C ASN A 221 -27.43 -55.67 -37.10
N GLU A 222 -27.81 -56.24 -35.95
CA GLU A 222 -29.13 -56.86 -35.72
C GLU A 222 -30.29 -55.84 -35.65
N THR A 223 -30.05 -54.66 -35.08
CA THR A 223 -31.08 -53.62 -34.93
C THR A 223 -30.96 -52.50 -35.96
N SER A 224 -29.94 -52.55 -36.83
CA SER A 224 -29.54 -51.41 -37.66
C SER A 224 -29.32 -50.13 -36.83
N ASP A 225 -28.94 -50.31 -35.57
CA ASP A 225 -28.87 -49.25 -34.56
C ASP A 225 -27.49 -49.26 -33.89
N PHE A 226 -27.07 -48.13 -33.34
CA PHE A 226 -25.74 -47.98 -32.74
C PHE A 226 -25.81 -47.99 -31.22
N PHE A 227 -24.79 -48.56 -30.60
CA PHE A 227 -24.61 -48.58 -29.16
C PHE A 227 -23.40 -47.74 -28.78
N ILE A 228 -23.61 -46.85 -27.83
CA ILE A 228 -22.53 -46.04 -27.27
C ILE A 228 -22.23 -46.58 -25.89
N ASN A 229 -21.04 -47.16 -25.77
CA ASN A 229 -20.54 -47.73 -24.54
C ASN A 229 -19.54 -46.77 -23.93
N TYR A 230 -19.78 -46.37 -22.69
CA TYR A 230 -18.76 -45.71 -21.90
C TYR A 230 -17.61 -46.67 -21.63
N LEU A 231 -16.39 -46.16 -21.76
CA LEU A 231 -15.22 -46.99 -21.53
C LEU A 231 -15.13 -47.41 -20.06
N ILE A 232 -14.91 -48.71 -19.86
CA ILE A 232 -14.67 -49.36 -18.57
C ILE A 232 -13.18 -49.71 -18.54
N TYR A 233 -12.45 -49.18 -17.56
CA TYR A 233 -11.05 -49.52 -17.40
C TYR A 233 -10.89 -50.88 -16.69
N PRO A 234 -10.05 -51.80 -17.22
CA PRO A 234 -10.09 -53.23 -16.91
C PRO A 234 -9.68 -53.67 -15.49
N ASN A 235 -9.19 -52.76 -14.63
CA ASN A 235 -8.67 -53.09 -13.29
C ASN A 235 -9.65 -52.88 -12.12
N SER A 236 -10.94 -52.68 -12.37
CA SER A 236 -11.92 -52.53 -11.29
C SER A 236 -13.12 -53.45 -11.46
N SER A 237 -13.31 -54.34 -10.50
CA SER A 237 -14.36 -55.34 -10.42
C SER A 237 -15.78 -54.78 -10.16
N SER A 238 -16.02 -53.48 -10.32
CA SER A 238 -17.32 -52.84 -10.08
C SER A 238 -17.84 -52.10 -11.31
N SER A 239 -19.14 -52.26 -11.58
CA SER A 239 -19.89 -51.56 -12.64
C SER A 239 -19.98 -50.02 -12.44
N SER A 240 -19.43 -49.50 -11.33
CA SER A 240 -19.39 -48.08 -10.96
C SER A 240 -18.26 -47.27 -11.61
N ASN A 241 -17.24 -47.91 -12.20
CA ASN A 241 -16.00 -47.25 -12.60
C ASN A 241 -15.96 -46.95 -14.11
N ARG A 242 -16.71 -45.93 -14.51
CA ARG A 242 -16.77 -45.41 -15.89
C ARG A 242 -16.37 -43.95 -15.89
N CYS A 243 -15.78 -43.47 -16.99
CA CYS A 243 -15.53 -42.04 -17.22
C CYS A 243 -16.79 -41.16 -17.17
N LEU A 244 -17.96 -41.77 -17.15
CA LEU A 244 -19.24 -41.13 -16.93
C LEU A 244 -19.42 -40.64 -15.48
N ASN A 245 -18.94 -41.41 -14.50
CA ASN A 245 -19.23 -41.22 -13.08
C ASN A 245 -18.09 -40.49 -12.36
N ASP A 246 -16.86 -40.82 -12.72
CA ASP A 246 -15.65 -40.20 -12.19
C ASP A 246 -14.61 -40.08 -13.30
N TYR A 247 -14.13 -38.87 -13.54
CA TYR A 247 -13.11 -38.60 -14.54
C TYR A 247 -11.68 -38.77 -14.01
N ASN A 248 -11.50 -38.90 -12.69
CA ASN A 248 -10.20 -39.12 -12.06
C ASN A 248 -9.69 -40.54 -12.25
N ILE A 249 -10.50 -41.42 -12.85
CA ILE A 249 -10.11 -42.79 -13.16
C ILE A 249 -8.94 -42.77 -14.15
N VAL A 250 -7.83 -43.37 -13.73
CA VAL A 250 -6.64 -43.56 -14.54
C VAL A 250 -6.12 -44.98 -14.45
N ILE A 251 -5.39 -45.41 -15.47
CA ILE A 251 -4.66 -46.67 -15.54
C ILE A 251 -3.19 -46.41 -15.88
N PRO A 252 -2.27 -47.37 -15.61
CA PRO A 252 -0.92 -47.31 -16.15
C PRO A 252 -0.93 -47.13 -17.67
N SER A 253 -0.18 -46.14 -18.15
CA SER A 253 0.04 -45.93 -19.58
C SER A 253 1.15 -46.86 -20.07
N GLY A 254 1.00 -47.37 -21.28
CA GLY A 254 2.00 -48.27 -21.85
C GLY A 254 1.71 -48.63 -23.29
N PHE A 255 2.43 -49.61 -23.83
CA PHE A 255 2.21 -50.10 -25.18
C PHE A 255 1.45 -51.42 -25.12
N TYR A 256 0.32 -51.50 -25.81
CA TYR A 256 -0.53 -52.69 -25.85
C TYR A 256 -0.42 -53.39 -27.20
N ASN A 257 -0.27 -54.71 -27.17
CA ASN A 257 -0.32 -55.53 -28.37
C ASN A 257 -1.67 -56.26 -28.43
N GLN A 258 -2.23 -56.31 -29.63
CA GLN A 258 -3.40 -57.12 -29.92
C GLN A 258 -2.95 -58.58 -30.03
N SER A 259 -3.44 -59.45 -29.15
CA SER A 259 -3.19 -60.89 -29.26
C SER A 259 -4.12 -61.53 -30.29
N GLU A 260 -3.78 -62.74 -30.75
CA GLU A 260 -4.61 -63.55 -31.67
C GLU A 260 -6.02 -63.85 -31.12
N ASP A 261 -6.22 -63.76 -29.80
CA ASP A 261 -7.51 -63.94 -29.10
C ASP A 261 -8.29 -62.64 -28.87
N GLU A 262 -7.99 -61.55 -29.60
CA GLU A 262 -8.57 -60.20 -29.43
C GLU A 262 -8.39 -59.55 -28.04
N ARG A 263 -7.67 -60.20 -27.12
CA ARG A 263 -7.34 -59.64 -25.80
C ARG A 263 -6.13 -58.73 -25.91
N MET A 264 -6.24 -57.51 -25.42
CA MET A 264 -5.10 -56.61 -25.28
C MET A 264 -4.19 -57.07 -24.13
N SER A 265 -2.90 -57.17 -24.42
CA SER A 265 -1.87 -57.43 -23.42
C SER A 265 -0.90 -56.24 -23.34
N LEU A 266 -0.56 -55.83 -22.12
CA LEU A 266 0.42 -54.78 -21.87
C LEU A 266 1.82 -55.32 -22.17
N SER A 267 2.46 -54.79 -23.23
CA SER A 267 3.81 -55.16 -23.67
C SER A 267 4.89 -54.44 -22.85
N MET A 268 4.65 -53.16 -22.53
CA MET A 268 5.55 -52.34 -21.74
C MET A 268 4.73 -51.28 -21.01
N GLU A 269 4.90 -51.19 -19.69
CA GLU A 269 4.44 -50.04 -18.90
C GLU A 269 5.47 -48.91 -19.00
N ILE A 270 4.99 -47.67 -19.08
CA ILE A 270 5.82 -46.48 -18.92
C ILE A 270 5.78 -46.10 -17.43
N PRO A 271 6.89 -46.27 -16.68
CA PRO A 271 6.91 -46.04 -15.24
C PRO A 271 6.35 -44.65 -14.89
N GLY A 272 5.38 -44.66 -13.98
CA GLY A 272 4.82 -43.45 -13.39
C GLY A 272 3.93 -42.62 -14.31
N PHE A 273 3.71 -43.05 -15.56
CA PHE A 273 2.88 -42.35 -16.53
C PHE A 273 1.50 -43.00 -16.65
N ARG A 274 0.45 -42.18 -16.81
CA ARG A 274 -0.95 -42.61 -16.69
C ARG A 274 -1.77 -42.24 -17.92
N SER A 275 -2.80 -43.03 -18.20
CA SER A 275 -3.84 -42.76 -19.21
C SER A 275 -5.21 -42.77 -18.53
N GLY A 276 -6.16 -41.98 -19.03
CA GLY A 276 -7.47 -41.84 -18.39
C GLY A 276 -8.48 -41.12 -19.27
N CYS A 277 -9.58 -40.70 -18.66
CA CYS A 277 -10.74 -40.14 -19.38
C CYS A 277 -10.42 -38.90 -20.22
N LEU A 278 -9.53 -38.03 -19.71
CA LEU A 278 -9.05 -36.85 -20.42
C LEU A 278 -7.51 -36.80 -20.38
N PRO A 279 -6.86 -36.31 -21.46
CA PRO A 279 -5.40 -36.18 -21.51
C PRO A 279 -4.82 -35.35 -20.37
N ILE A 280 -5.38 -34.18 -20.08
CA ILE A 280 -4.90 -33.33 -18.98
C ILE A 280 -5.02 -34.05 -17.65
N ASN A 281 -6.19 -34.65 -17.36
CA ASN A 281 -6.43 -35.26 -16.05
C ASN A 281 -5.51 -36.45 -15.77
N SER A 282 -5.21 -37.23 -16.80
CA SER A 282 -4.25 -38.34 -16.71
C SER A 282 -2.80 -37.87 -16.66
N LEU A 283 -2.45 -36.78 -17.36
CA LEU A 283 -1.14 -36.14 -17.23
C LEU A 283 -0.90 -35.64 -15.80
N LEU A 284 -1.89 -34.95 -15.22
CA LEU A 284 -1.79 -34.37 -13.88
C LEU A 284 -1.50 -35.43 -12.80
N GLN A 285 -2.04 -36.65 -12.98
CA GLN A 285 -1.78 -37.82 -12.12
C GLN A 285 -0.51 -38.60 -12.49
N SER A 286 0.16 -38.26 -13.59
CA SER A 286 1.42 -38.85 -14.01
C SER A 286 2.62 -38.22 -13.29
N THR A 287 3.76 -38.87 -13.38
CA THR A 287 5.07 -38.39 -12.91
C THR A 287 6.05 -38.33 -14.09
N LEU A 288 7.20 -37.67 -13.91
CA LEU A 288 8.23 -37.55 -14.95
C LEU A 288 9.33 -38.61 -14.83
N GLU A 289 9.18 -39.62 -13.96
CA GLU A 289 10.28 -40.53 -13.57
C GLU A 289 10.94 -41.25 -14.76
N CYS A 290 10.16 -41.73 -15.73
CA CYS A 290 10.69 -42.36 -16.95
C CYS A 290 11.56 -41.39 -17.77
N PHE A 291 11.23 -40.09 -17.78
CA PHE A 291 11.91 -39.10 -18.63
C PHE A 291 13.25 -38.62 -18.06
N TYR A 292 13.60 -39.02 -16.83
CA TYR A 292 14.94 -38.91 -16.28
C TYR A 292 15.86 -40.08 -16.68
N ASP A 293 15.30 -41.21 -17.16
CA ASP A 293 16.06 -42.38 -17.61
C ASP A 293 16.12 -42.45 -19.14
N ARG A 294 17.33 -42.25 -19.68
CA ARG A 294 17.61 -42.38 -21.11
C ARG A 294 17.15 -43.72 -21.69
N LYS A 295 17.30 -44.83 -20.96
CA LYS A 295 16.87 -46.16 -21.45
C LYS A 295 15.35 -46.25 -21.58
N CYS A 296 14.61 -45.53 -20.74
CA CYS A 296 13.16 -45.51 -20.81
C CYS A 296 12.68 -44.75 -22.07
N ILE A 297 13.28 -43.60 -22.36
CA ILE A 297 13.00 -42.83 -23.58
C ILE A 297 13.35 -43.64 -24.84
N GLU A 298 14.52 -44.28 -24.89
CA GLU A 298 14.92 -45.13 -26.02
C GLU A 298 13.94 -46.29 -26.26
N LYS A 299 13.40 -46.89 -25.18
CA LYS A 299 12.34 -47.90 -25.29
C LYS A 299 11.04 -47.33 -25.84
N ILE A 300 10.60 -46.15 -25.39
CA ILE A 300 9.41 -45.47 -25.94
C ILE A 300 9.58 -45.26 -27.44
N LEU A 301 10.73 -44.73 -27.87
CA LEU A 301 11.02 -44.43 -29.27
C LEU A 301 11.05 -45.68 -30.16
N SER A 302 11.35 -46.87 -29.61
CA SER A 302 11.33 -48.13 -30.38
C SER A 302 9.96 -48.52 -30.92
N TYR A 303 8.88 -47.94 -30.38
CA TYR A 303 7.50 -48.16 -30.85
C TYR A 303 7.05 -47.15 -31.92
N PHE A 304 7.91 -46.20 -32.30
CA PHE A 304 7.63 -45.20 -33.32
C PHE A 304 8.65 -45.27 -34.47
N PRO A 305 8.23 -45.03 -35.73
CA PRO A 305 9.13 -45.09 -36.88
C PRO A 305 10.02 -43.83 -36.95
N THR A 306 11.05 -43.76 -36.10
CA THR A 306 11.95 -42.60 -36.00
C THR A 306 13.40 -43.01 -35.78
N ASN A 307 14.32 -42.22 -36.36
CA ASN A 307 15.77 -42.30 -36.09
C ASN A 307 16.24 -41.12 -35.22
N GLN A 308 15.33 -40.29 -34.71
CA GLN A 308 15.67 -39.12 -33.91
C GLN A 308 16.01 -39.52 -32.48
N THR A 309 16.96 -38.80 -31.88
CA THR A 309 17.37 -38.99 -30.48
C THR A 309 16.92 -37.81 -29.64
N PHE A 310 16.51 -38.07 -28.40
CA PHE A 310 16.08 -37.05 -27.44
C PHE A 310 16.87 -37.20 -26.14
N GLN A 311 17.22 -36.07 -25.52
CA GLN A 311 17.93 -36.08 -24.24
C GLN A 311 16.95 -36.31 -23.09
N SER A 312 17.36 -37.13 -22.12
CA SER A 312 16.65 -37.28 -20.86
C SER A 312 16.83 -36.04 -19.98
N LEU A 313 15.92 -35.82 -19.04
CA LEU A 313 16.06 -34.82 -18.01
C LEU A 313 17.27 -35.13 -17.12
N ASN A 314 17.92 -34.09 -16.60
CA ASN A 314 19.14 -34.21 -15.82
C ASN A 314 18.83 -34.45 -14.34
N GLN A 315 19.16 -35.64 -13.84
CA GLN A 315 18.97 -35.99 -12.42
C GLN A 315 19.97 -35.29 -11.49
N SER A 316 21.08 -34.76 -12.03
CA SER A 316 22.11 -34.06 -11.25
C SER A 316 21.80 -32.60 -10.98
N GLU A 317 20.77 -32.02 -11.62
CA GLU A 317 20.33 -30.66 -11.32
C GLU A 317 19.58 -30.61 -10.00
N GLN A 318 19.89 -29.61 -9.17
CA GLN A 318 19.11 -29.36 -7.96
C GLN A 318 17.71 -28.89 -8.36
N SER A 319 16.72 -29.75 -8.17
CA SER A 319 15.29 -29.43 -8.31
C SER A 319 14.61 -29.51 -6.94
N ILE A 320 13.66 -28.62 -6.69
CA ILE A 320 12.77 -28.73 -5.53
C ILE A 320 11.72 -29.83 -5.71
N PHE A 321 11.56 -30.35 -6.94
CA PHE A 321 10.61 -31.38 -7.30
C PHE A 321 11.32 -32.73 -7.47
N SER A 322 10.83 -33.75 -6.76
CA SER A 322 11.31 -35.12 -6.95
C SER A 322 10.82 -35.70 -8.29
N PRO A 323 11.59 -36.55 -8.99
CA PRO A 323 11.12 -37.24 -10.21
C PRO A 323 9.82 -38.04 -10.05
N GLN A 324 9.53 -38.50 -8.82
CA GLN A 324 8.32 -39.26 -8.46
C GLN A 324 7.15 -38.36 -8.06
N MET A 325 7.35 -37.04 -8.00
CA MET A 325 6.29 -36.09 -7.71
C MET A 325 5.33 -36.00 -8.90
N THR A 326 4.03 -35.89 -8.63
CA THR A 326 3.03 -35.80 -9.71
C THR A 326 3.18 -34.49 -10.47
N ILE A 327 2.86 -34.51 -11.76
CA ILE A 327 2.88 -33.31 -12.60
C ILE A 327 1.90 -32.26 -12.09
N GLN A 328 0.74 -32.67 -11.52
CA GLN A 328 -0.15 -31.76 -10.78
C GLN A 328 0.61 -30.97 -9.71
N SER A 329 1.44 -31.64 -8.90
CA SER A 329 2.14 -30.98 -7.80
C SER A 329 3.20 -29.99 -8.30
N ILE A 330 3.80 -30.27 -9.47
CA ILE A 330 4.72 -29.35 -10.15
C ILE A 330 3.96 -28.12 -10.69
N ILE A 331 2.81 -28.35 -11.34
CA ILE A 331 1.94 -27.29 -11.91
C ILE A 331 1.30 -26.43 -10.81
N ASN A 332 0.93 -27.02 -9.67
CA ASN A 332 0.40 -26.31 -8.50
C ASN A 332 1.37 -25.27 -7.93
N GLN A 333 2.65 -25.31 -8.33
CA GLN A 333 3.67 -24.32 -8.01
C GLN A 333 4.13 -23.54 -9.25
N LEU A 334 3.31 -23.48 -10.30
CA LEU A 334 3.60 -22.89 -11.61
C LEU A 334 4.91 -23.40 -12.23
N MET A 335 5.29 -24.63 -11.90
CA MET A 335 6.56 -25.23 -12.32
C MET A 335 7.79 -24.37 -11.96
N ILE A 336 7.69 -23.51 -10.93
CA ILE A 336 8.76 -22.60 -10.52
C ILE A 336 9.70 -23.33 -9.57
N GLU A 337 10.98 -23.35 -9.93
CA GLU A 337 12.05 -23.85 -9.08
C GLU A 337 12.53 -22.80 -8.07
N LYS A 338 12.67 -21.54 -8.52
CA LYS A 338 13.18 -20.45 -7.69
C LYS A 338 12.79 -19.08 -8.26
N LEU A 339 12.42 -18.16 -7.38
CA LEU A 339 12.35 -16.72 -7.67
C LEU A 339 13.58 -16.02 -7.05
N ILE A 340 14.34 -15.29 -7.86
CA ILE A 340 15.53 -14.56 -7.42
C ILE A 340 15.23 -13.07 -7.56
N SER A 341 15.21 -12.37 -6.42
CA SER A 341 15.01 -10.92 -6.35
C SER A 341 16.32 -10.19 -6.09
N ASN A 342 16.48 -9.03 -6.72
CA ASN A 342 17.59 -8.11 -6.49
C ASN A 342 17.03 -6.70 -6.31
N ILE A 343 17.31 -6.11 -5.13
CA ILE A 343 16.81 -4.79 -4.72
C ILE A 343 17.98 -3.81 -4.72
N SER A 344 17.94 -2.81 -5.59
CA SER A 344 18.92 -1.73 -5.65
C SER A 344 18.47 -0.54 -4.80
N TYR A 345 19.02 -0.45 -3.58
CA TYR A 345 18.73 0.68 -2.69
C TYR A 345 19.20 2.02 -3.29
N GLU A 346 20.31 2.01 -4.01
CA GLU A 346 20.84 3.19 -4.70
C GLU A 346 19.88 3.71 -5.78
N ASN A 347 19.34 2.83 -6.62
CA ASN A 347 18.35 3.24 -7.63
C ASN A 347 17.08 3.77 -6.97
N TYR A 348 16.61 3.13 -5.89
CA TYR A 348 15.46 3.62 -5.11
C TYR A 348 15.73 5.03 -4.56
N PHE A 349 16.91 5.25 -3.97
CA PHE A 349 17.32 6.54 -3.45
C PHE A 349 17.33 7.63 -4.54
N LEU A 350 17.87 7.31 -5.72
CA LEU A 350 17.91 8.23 -6.86
C LEU A 350 16.51 8.59 -7.38
N GLN A 351 15.54 7.66 -7.30
CA GLN A 351 14.15 7.93 -7.68
C GLN A 351 13.40 8.74 -6.63
N CYS A 352 13.59 8.45 -5.34
CA CYS A 352 13.06 9.25 -4.24
C CYS A 352 13.63 10.68 -4.30
N ALA A 353 14.94 10.82 -4.57
CA ALA A 353 15.67 12.09 -4.63
C ALA A 353 15.24 13.05 -3.49
N PRO A 354 15.66 12.76 -2.24
CA PRO A 354 15.14 13.47 -1.07
C PRO A 354 15.36 14.99 -1.17
N ILE A 355 14.29 15.76 -0.99
CA ILE A 355 14.29 17.23 -1.04
C ILE A 355 15.00 17.78 0.20
N SER A 356 14.64 17.24 1.36
CA SER A 356 15.26 17.62 2.63
C SER A 356 15.12 16.48 3.62
N CYS A 357 16.17 16.27 4.42
CA CYS A 357 16.11 15.39 5.58
C CYS A 357 16.20 16.24 6.85
N SER A 358 15.35 15.94 7.81
CA SER A 358 15.36 16.60 9.11
C SER A 358 15.45 15.61 10.25
N TYR A 359 16.36 15.87 11.19
CA TYR A 359 16.54 15.07 12.38
C TYR A 359 16.91 15.96 13.56
N THR A 360 16.51 15.56 14.75
CA THR A 360 16.79 16.30 15.98
C THR A 360 18.00 15.74 16.67
N ILE A 361 18.98 16.60 16.96
CA ILE A 361 20.11 16.23 17.81
C ILE A 361 20.14 17.09 19.07
N ASN A 362 20.57 16.48 20.16
CA ASN A 362 20.87 17.17 21.40
C ASN A 362 22.23 17.86 21.25
N ARG A 363 22.23 19.18 21.09
CA ARG A 363 23.45 19.99 21.10
C ARG A 363 23.60 20.73 22.41
N LYS A 364 24.86 20.81 22.86
CA LYS A 364 25.24 21.74 23.93
C LYS A 364 25.10 23.17 23.41
N ASN A 365 24.73 24.08 24.30
CA ASN A 365 24.65 25.50 23.98
C ASN A 365 25.97 25.99 23.39
N ASP A 366 25.90 26.71 22.26
CA ASP A 366 27.05 27.31 21.60
C ASP A 366 27.79 28.24 22.58
N PHE A 367 29.11 28.20 22.57
CA PHE A 367 29.95 29.05 23.42
C PHE A 367 29.57 30.53 23.30
N LEU A 368 29.29 30.99 22.07
CA LEU A 368 28.86 32.37 21.82
C LEU A 368 27.51 32.68 22.47
N PHE A 369 26.57 31.73 22.46
CA PHE A 369 25.27 31.88 23.12
C PHE A 369 25.43 31.99 24.63
N VAL A 370 26.21 31.10 25.25
CA VAL A 370 26.50 31.15 26.70
C VAL A 370 27.21 32.45 27.09
N LEU A 371 28.19 32.88 26.27
CA LEU A 371 28.94 34.12 26.50
C LEU A 371 28.04 35.36 26.43
N THR A 372 27.17 35.47 25.43
CA THR A 372 26.26 36.62 25.29
C THR A 372 25.25 36.71 26.44
N GLN A 373 24.75 35.58 26.92
CA GLN A 373 23.85 35.56 28.09
C GLN A 373 24.56 35.89 29.40
N MET A 374 25.83 35.54 29.55
CA MET A 374 26.63 36.03 30.67
C MET A 374 26.81 37.55 30.62
N ILE A 375 27.13 38.10 29.45
CA ILE A 375 27.35 39.54 29.29
C ILE A 375 26.08 40.33 29.62
N SER A 376 24.91 39.88 29.14
CA SER A 376 23.64 40.57 29.43
C SER A 376 23.31 40.58 30.94
N LEU A 377 23.46 39.43 31.61
CA LEU A 377 23.13 39.27 33.04
C LEU A 377 24.05 40.04 33.99
N LEU A 378 25.34 40.23 33.65
CA LEU A 378 26.31 40.97 34.47
C LEU A 378 25.81 42.36 34.89
N SER A 379 25.05 43.01 34.02
CA SER A 379 24.59 44.39 34.23
C SER A 379 23.45 44.52 35.23
N GLY A 380 22.42 43.68 35.10
CA GLY A 380 21.29 43.63 36.03
C GLY A 380 21.72 43.11 37.39
N LEU A 381 22.57 42.07 37.41
CA LEU A 381 23.08 41.49 38.66
C LEU A 381 23.91 42.49 39.46
N LYS A 382 24.80 43.25 38.80
CA LYS A 382 25.58 44.31 39.44
C LYS A 382 24.67 45.34 40.12
N LEU A 383 23.66 45.85 39.40
CA LEU A 383 22.75 46.88 39.91
C LEU A 383 21.97 46.40 41.16
N ILE A 384 21.55 45.15 41.16
CA ILE A 384 20.78 44.55 42.26
C ILE A 384 21.70 44.30 43.47
N LEU A 385 22.86 43.68 43.26
CA LEU A 385 23.79 43.34 44.34
C LEU A 385 24.42 44.59 44.99
N GLU A 386 24.70 45.66 44.22
CA GLU A 386 25.22 46.93 44.75
C GLU A 386 24.24 47.64 45.69
N ASN A 387 22.93 47.38 45.54
CA ASN A 387 21.91 47.97 46.40
C ASN A 387 21.48 47.05 47.56
N LEU A 388 21.41 45.74 47.34
CA LEU A 388 20.93 44.79 48.36
C LEU A 388 21.97 44.50 49.43
N ILE A 389 23.23 44.28 49.05
CA ILE A 389 24.27 43.79 49.96
C ILE A 389 24.60 44.78 51.09
N PRO A 390 24.82 46.09 50.82
CA PRO A 390 25.10 47.04 51.89
C PRO A 390 23.95 47.16 52.90
N ASN A 391 22.71 47.06 52.40
CA ASN A 391 21.51 47.11 53.23
C ASN A 391 21.33 45.83 54.06
N LEU A 392 21.61 44.66 53.49
CA LEU A 392 21.62 43.37 54.19
C LEU A 392 22.68 43.35 55.29
N VAL A 393 23.91 43.80 54.99
CA VAL A 393 24.99 43.85 55.99
C VAL A 393 24.65 44.83 57.11
N ARG A 394 24.12 46.02 56.80
CA ARG A 394 23.63 46.97 57.81
C ARG A 394 22.47 46.41 58.63
N PHE A 395 21.58 45.62 58.03
CA PHE A 395 20.45 45.00 58.72
C PHE A 395 20.91 43.88 59.65
N LEU A 396 21.77 42.98 59.18
CA LEU A 396 22.30 41.85 59.95
C LEU A 396 23.23 42.30 61.09
N ARG A 397 23.89 43.46 60.95
CA ARG A 397 24.80 44.01 61.95
C ARG A 397 24.15 45.05 62.88
N ARG A 398 22.83 45.27 62.80
CA ARG A 398 22.09 46.10 63.78
C ARG A 398 22.10 45.40 65.13
N LYS A 399 22.88 45.92 66.09
CA LYS A 399 22.77 45.52 67.50
C LYS A 399 21.39 45.93 68.06
N PRO A 400 20.73 45.09 68.87
CA PRO A 400 19.61 45.55 69.68
C PRO A 400 20.15 46.53 70.73
N ASN A 401 19.74 47.80 70.65
CA ASN A 401 20.17 48.83 71.60
C ASN A 401 19.78 48.45 73.03
N THR A 402 20.78 48.36 73.91
CA THR A 402 20.60 48.24 75.36
C THR A 402 20.82 49.63 75.97
N GLN A 403 19.90 50.03 76.87
CA GLN A 403 19.79 51.31 77.63
C GLN A 403 19.05 52.43 76.85
N GLN A 404 17.88 52.95 77.29
CA GLN A 404 17.31 53.14 78.63
C GLN A 404 15.84 52.67 78.71
N LYS A 405 15.48 52.05 79.84
CA LYS A 405 14.10 51.74 80.23
C LYS A 405 13.39 53.02 80.69
N GLN A 406 12.38 53.45 79.93
CA GLN A 406 11.17 54.08 80.46
C GLN A 406 9.95 53.44 79.77
N PRO A 407 8.80 53.29 80.44
CA PRO A 407 7.69 52.52 79.92
C PRO A 407 7.01 53.30 78.80
N LYS A 408 7.17 52.87 77.55
CA LYS A 408 6.31 53.29 76.44
C LYS A 408 5.33 52.17 76.14
N SER A 409 4.06 52.55 76.17
CA SER A 409 2.88 51.76 75.81
C SER A 409 3.06 51.00 74.49
N LYS A 410 2.41 49.83 74.38
CA LYS A 410 2.28 49.08 73.12
C LYS A 410 1.63 49.96 72.07
N ILE A 411 2.43 50.49 71.14
CA ILE A 411 1.96 51.20 69.95
C ILE A 411 1.30 50.16 69.03
N PRO A 412 0.06 50.36 68.55
CA PRO A 412 -0.59 49.43 67.63
C PRO A 412 0.15 49.35 66.28
N LEU A 413 0.16 48.15 65.69
CA LEU A 413 0.84 47.84 64.42
C LEU A 413 0.48 48.81 63.28
N SER A 414 -0.73 49.38 63.29
CA SER A 414 -1.18 50.38 62.33
C SER A 414 -0.43 51.71 62.42
N GLN A 415 -0.03 52.16 63.62
CA GLN A 415 0.79 53.35 63.81
C GLN A 415 2.24 53.11 63.41
N HIS A 416 2.77 51.90 63.63
CA HIS A 416 4.12 51.54 63.17
C HIS A 416 4.19 51.41 61.64
N ILE A 417 3.15 50.83 61.01
CA ILE A 417 3.02 50.80 59.54
C ILE A 417 2.85 52.21 58.98
N ASN A 418 2.11 53.10 59.66
CA ASN A 418 1.96 54.49 59.24
C ASN A 418 3.25 55.30 59.40
N GLU A 419 4.03 55.12 60.47
CA GLU A 419 5.35 55.74 60.62
C GLU A 419 6.34 55.23 59.57
N ILE A 420 6.30 53.92 59.25
CA ILE A 420 7.09 53.34 58.17
C ILE A 420 6.64 53.88 56.81
N LYS A 421 5.33 53.97 56.54
CA LYS A 421 4.78 54.57 55.32
C LYS A 421 5.15 56.04 55.17
N VAL A 422 5.09 56.83 56.25
CA VAL A 422 5.44 58.25 56.24
C VAL A 422 6.95 58.44 56.04
N ASN A 423 7.78 57.63 56.68
CA ASN A 423 9.24 57.66 56.49
C ASN A 423 9.66 57.18 55.10
N LEU A 424 9.01 56.14 54.56
CA LEU A 424 9.22 55.70 53.18
C LEU A 424 8.75 56.76 52.17
N LYS A 425 7.60 57.39 52.43
CA LYS A 425 7.07 58.48 51.59
C LYS A 425 8.02 59.69 51.59
N ARG A 426 8.56 60.10 52.75
CA ARG A 426 9.58 61.16 52.83
C ARG A 426 10.87 60.78 52.08
N ARG A 427 11.41 59.58 52.33
CA ARG A 427 12.62 59.09 51.62
C ARG A 427 12.43 58.98 50.11
N ALA A 428 11.24 58.62 49.65
CA ALA A 428 10.92 58.58 48.22
C ALA A 428 10.79 59.97 47.60
N ILE A 429 10.27 60.96 48.36
CA ILE A 429 10.14 62.35 47.91
C ILE A 429 11.50 63.05 47.80
N ASP A 430 12.43 62.73 48.71
CA ASP A 430 13.78 63.31 48.78
C ASP A 430 14.84 62.55 47.97
N LEU A 431 14.49 61.42 47.37
CA LEU A 431 15.42 60.63 46.56
C LEU A 431 15.90 61.44 45.34
N ASN A 432 17.21 61.65 45.26
CA ASN A 432 17.89 62.26 44.12
C ASN A 432 18.98 61.30 43.61
N LEU A 433 18.74 60.66 42.47
CA LEU A 433 19.68 59.72 41.83
C LEU A 433 20.76 60.42 40.97
N PHE A 434 20.65 61.74 40.77
CA PHE A 434 21.52 62.53 39.87
C PHE A 434 22.20 63.71 40.58
N GLU A 435 22.60 63.52 41.83
CA GLU A 435 23.17 64.56 42.70
C GLU A 435 24.50 65.12 42.15
N ASP A 436 24.52 66.41 41.78
CA ASP A 436 25.75 67.14 41.42
C ASP A 436 26.23 68.01 42.59
N LYS A 437 27.42 67.71 43.12
CA LYS A 437 27.96 68.34 44.33
C LYS A 437 28.36 69.81 44.15
N ASN A 438 28.34 70.32 42.92
CA ASN A 438 28.96 71.59 42.57
C ASN A 438 27.97 72.76 42.36
N ASN A 439 26.65 72.52 42.29
CA ASN A 439 25.72 73.61 41.96
C ASN A 439 24.33 73.48 42.64
N PRO A 440 24.07 74.18 43.76
CA PRO A 440 22.83 74.05 44.52
C PRO A 440 21.56 74.54 43.78
N GLN A 441 21.70 75.22 42.64
CA GLN A 441 20.56 75.70 41.82
C GLN A 441 19.91 74.62 40.94
N LEU A 442 20.52 73.43 40.80
CA LEU A 442 20.05 72.34 39.92
C LEU A 442 19.25 71.24 40.66
N ILE A 443 19.17 71.28 41.99
CA ILE A 443 18.59 70.22 42.83
C ILE A 443 17.12 69.90 42.46
N SER A 444 16.32 70.90 42.07
CA SER A 444 14.92 70.69 41.67
C SER A 444 14.81 69.90 40.37
N TYR A 445 15.68 70.18 39.40
CA TYR A 445 15.75 69.47 38.11
C TYR A 445 16.33 68.07 38.27
N GLU A 446 17.27 67.86 39.18
CA GLU A 446 17.82 66.54 39.50
C GLU A 446 16.79 65.64 40.19
N LYS A 447 16.01 66.18 41.14
CA LYS A 447 14.86 65.47 41.75
C LYS A 447 13.78 65.17 40.71
N PHE A 448 13.51 66.09 39.78
CA PHE A 448 12.58 65.84 38.67
C PHE A 448 13.09 64.76 37.72
N GLY A 449 14.36 64.82 37.33
CA GLY A 449 15.00 63.80 36.49
C GLY A 449 15.04 62.42 37.14
N THR A 450 15.21 62.36 38.47
CA THR A 450 15.11 61.12 39.26
C THR A 450 13.71 60.50 39.18
N ARG A 451 12.65 61.31 39.23
CA ARG A 451 11.27 60.83 39.09
C ARG A 451 10.96 60.39 37.67
N PHE A 452 11.40 61.17 36.68
CA PHE A 452 11.21 60.85 35.27
C PHE A 452 11.97 59.58 34.87
N TYR A 453 13.18 59.38 35.40
CA TYR A 453 13.94 58.13 35.29
C TYR A 453 13.16 56.93 35.77
N LEU A 454 12.67 56.99 37.01
CA LEU A 454 11.96 55.86 37.62
C LEU A 454 10.66 55.57 36.88
N PHE A 455 9.97 56.60 36.40
CA PHE A 455 8.77 56.45 35.56
C PHE A 455 9.06 55.77 34.22
N LEU A 456 10.08 56.24 33.48
CA LEU A 456 10.48 55.64 32.21
C LEU A 456 10.98 54.21 32.38
N LEU A 457 11.76 53.94 33.42
CA LEU A 457 12.24 52.59 33.73
C LEU A 457 11.08 51.65 34.06
N LEU A 458 10.09 52.11 34.82
CA LEU A 458 8.95 51.28 35.20
C LEU A 458 8.05 50.96 33.99
N ILE A 459 7.78 51.93 33.13
CA ILE A 459 6.99 51.73 31.89
C ILE A 459 7.69 50.78 30.92
N SER A 460 9.00 50.94 30.74
CA SER A 460 9.75 50.09 29.83
C SER A 460 9.88 48.66 30.35
N LEU A 461 9.99 48.46 31.66
CA LEU A 461 9.95 47.11 32.25
C LEU A 461 8.58 46.47 32.14
N THR A 462 7.48 47.21 32.37
CA THR A 462 6.13 46.65 32.22
C THR A 462 5.84 46.26 30.78
N SER A 463 6.19 47.11 29.80
CA SER A 463 5.99 46.76 28.38
C SER A 463 6.80 45.53 27.96
N LEU A 464 8.05 45.41 28.40
CA LEU A 464 8.91 44.24 28.12
C LEU A 464 8.38 42.96 28.78
N THR A 465 7.86 43.03 30.00
CA THR A 465 7.27 41.86 30.68
C THR A 465 6.01 41.38 29.97
N ILE A 466 5.15 42.31 29.53
CA ILE A 466 3.94 41.99 28.77
C ILE A 466 4.33 41.35 27.43
N TYR A 467 5.22 41.98 26.68
CA TYR A 467 5.73 41.45 25.40
C TYR A 467 6.31 40.04 25.55
N SER A 468 7.16 39.81 26.57
CA SER A 468 7.79 38.52 26.81
C SER A 468 6.81 37.44 27.28
N SER A 469 5.69 37.82 27.88
CA SER A 469 4.63 36.90 28.33
C SER A 469 3.67 36.51 27.21
N ILE A 470 3.57 37.33 26.16
CA ILE A 470 2.75 37.07 24.97
C ILE A 470 3.48 36.16 23.98
N MET A 471 4.83 36.15 24.00
CA MET A 471 5.61 35.30 23.11
C MET A 471 5.50 33.81 23.45
N GLU A 472 5.25 33.01 22.42
CA GLU A 472 5.00 31.57 22.50
C GLU A 472 6.26 30.74 22.18
N GLU A 473 6.28 29.50 22.65
CA GLU A 473 7.34 28.49 22.46
C GLU A 473 6.70 27.13 22.20
N ILE A 474 7.30 26.33 21.31
CA ILE A 474 6.82 24.98 21.01
C ILE A 474 7.38 24.02 22.07
N ILE A 475 6.51 23.41 22.86
CA ILE A 475 6.84 22.35 23.81
C ILE A 475 6.41 21.01 23.23
N ARG A 476 7.32 20.04 23.27
CA ARG A 476 7.06 18.65 22.88
C ARG A 476 6.80 17.82 24.13
N GLU A 477 5.57 17.31 24.28
CA GLU A 477 5.23 16.34 25.31
C GLU A 477 5.34 14.92 24.74
N ILE A 478 6.06 14.04 25.44
CA ILE A 478 6.27 12.64 25.05
C ILE A 478 5.60 11.75 26.07
N PHE A 479 4.68 10.91 25.60
CA PHE A 479 3.97 9.90 26.40
C PHE A 479 4.53 8.52 26.04
N PRO A 480 5.44 7.95 26.86
CA PRO A 480 6.03 6.64 26.55
C PRO A 480 5.04 5.51 26.75
N ASN A 481 5.02 4.54 25.81
CA ASN A 481 4.22 3.30 25.85
C ASN A 481 2.78 3.48 26.38
N PRO A 482 1.93 4.31 25.75
CA PRO A 482 0.58 4.52 26.23
C PRO A 482 -0.26 3.24 26.11
N THR A 483 -1.10 3.01 27.12
CA THR A 483 -2.15 1.99 27.06
C THR A 483 -3.27 2.40 26.09
N GLU A 484 -4.07 1.44 25.62
CA GLU A 484 -5.21 1.74 24.72
C GLU A 484 -6.16 2.79 25.32
N SER A 485 -6.46 2.69 26.63
CA SER A 485 -7.29 3.66 27.34
C SER A 485 -6.66 5.05 27.44
N GLU A 486 -5.35 5.13 27.66
CA GLU A 486 -4.63 6.40 27.70
C GLU A 486 -4.57 7.03 26.31
N TYR A 487 -4.38 6.22 25.27
CA TYR A 487 -4.45 6.70 23.89
C TYR A 487 -5.81 7.31 23.56
N TYR A 488 -6.93 6.69 23.95
CA TYR A 488 -8.24 7.30 23.73
C TYR A 488 -8.37 8.66 24.41
N GLN A 489 -7.91 8.78 25.65
CA GLN A 489 -7.93 10.07 26.37
C GLN A 489 -7.04 11.12 25.69
N LEU A 490 -5.87 10.72 25.21
CA LEU A 490 -4.96 11.59 24.48
C LEU A 490 -5.54 12.01 23.13
N TYR A 491 -6.17 11.08 22.42
CA TYR A 491 -6.78 11.32 21.11
C TYR A 491 -8.00 12.24 21.22
N GLU A 492 -8.85 12.04 22.24
CA GLU A 492 -9.98 12.92 22.52
C GLU A 492 -9.52 14.34 22.90
N LYS A 493 -8.38 14.45 23.60
CA LYS A 493 -7.83 15.73 24.05
C LYS A 493 -7.04 16.49 22.97
N TYR A 494 -6.33 15.79 22.09
CA TYR A 494 -5.35 16.39 21.18
C TYR A 494 -5.61 16.13 19.69
N SER A 495 -6.47 15.17 19.35
CA SER A 495 -6.94 14.80 18.00
C SER A 495 -5.86 14.90 16.91
N THR A 496 -5.78 16.03 16.20
CA THR A 496 -4.93 16.22 15.01
C THR A 496 -3.44 16.37 15.30
N ASN A 497 -3.05 16.65 16.55
CA ASN A 497 -1.64 16.91 16.90
C ASN A 497 -0.99 15.73 17.63
N LEU A 498 -1.69 14.59 17.75
CA LEU A 498 -1.20 13.40 18.43
C LEU A 498 -0.54 12.44 17.43
N ASN A 499 0.78 12.33 17.49
CA ASN A 499 1.53 11.39 16.65
C ASN A 499 2.01 10.20 17.48
N CYS A 500 1.48 9.01 17.18
CA CYS A 500 1.81 7.77 17.87
C CYS A 500 2.46 6.78 16.90
N PRO A 501 3.80 6.74 16.77
CA PRO A 501 4.47 5.76 15.93
C PRO A 501 4.27 4.32 16.43
N CYS A 502 3.85 3.43 15.52
CA CYS A 502 3.76 1.99 15.80
C CYS A 502 5.18 1.39 15.95
N SER A 503 5.36 0.48 16.90
CA SER A 503 6.58 -0.33 16.99
C SER A 503 6.62 -1.45 15.95
N SER A 504 5.46 -2.02 15.62
CA SER A 504 5.29 -2.90 14.46
C SER A 504 4.67 -2.13 13.30
N LEU A 505 5.46 -1.88 12.25
CA LEU A 505 5.04 -1.13 11.06
C LEU A 505 4.15 -1.93 10.11
N SER A 506 4.09 -3.25 10.29
CA SER A 506 3.35 -4.16 9.41
C SER A 506 2.65 -5.23 10.25
N ILE A 507 1.33 -5.29 10.16
CA ILE A 507 0.47 -6.18 10.97
C ILE A 507 -0.32 -7.05 10.00
N PHE A 508 -0.27 -8.36 10.15
CA PHE A 508 -1.08 -9.24 9.31
C PHE A 508 -2.58 -9.04 9.61
N TYR A 509 -3.44 -9.08 8.59
CA TYR A 509 -4.87 -8.87 8.80
C TYR A 509 -5.48 -9.92 9.74
N ASP A 510 -4.98 -11.16 9.76
CA ASP A 510 -5.44 -12.20 10.67
C ASP A 510 -5.23 -11.91 12.17
N GLU A 511 -4.33 -10.98 12.52
CA GLU A 511 -4.09 -10.61 13.91
C GLU A 511 -5.21 -9.76 14.52
N PHE A 512 -6.05 -9.12 13.71
CA PHE A 512 -7.12 -8.24 14.19
C PHE A 512 -8.46 -8.37 13.45
N LEU A 513 -8.51 -9.17 12.39
CA LEU A 513 -9.69 -9.36 11.56
C LEU A 513 -9.90 -10.86 11.27
N SER A 514 -11.15 -11.30 11.43
CA SER A 514 -11.61 -12.65 11.14
C SER A 514 -12.80 -12.58 10.20
N ILE A 515 -12.74 -13.31 9.08
CA ILE A 515 -13.82 -13.44 8.11
C ILE A 515 -14.20 -14.92 8.01
N GLU A 516 -15.49 -15.21 8.05
CA GLU A 516 -16.05 -16.54 7.84
C GLU A 516 -17.16 -16.45 6.79
N ALA A 517 -17.07 -17.26 5.73
CA ALA A 517 -18.09 -17.27 4.67
C ALA A 517 -19.19 -18.28 4.96
N ILE A 518 -20.43 -17.80 4.91
CA ILE A 518 -21.62 -18.63 5.03
C ILE A 518 -22.05 -19.00 3.61
N HIS A 519 -21.90 -20.28 3.29
CA HIS A 519 -22.25 -20.84 1.99
C HIS A 519 -23.75 -21.21 1.94
N ASP A 520 -24.27 -21.32 0.72
CA ASP A 520 -25.63 -21.79 0.47
C ASP A 520 -25.82 -23.21 1.01
N GLU A 521 -27.00 -23.49 1.58
CA GLU A 521 -27.28 -24.74 2.28
C GLU A 521 -27.11 -25.97 1.37
N ILE A 522 -27.37 -25.79 0.07
CA ILE A 522 -27.17 -26.84 -0.93
C ILE A 522 -25.74 -27.41 -0.89
N CYS A 523 -24.74 -26.58 -0.55
CA CYS A 523 -23.33 -26.94 -0.52
C CYS A 523 -22.91 -27.80 0.69
N SER A 524 -23.77 -27.97 1.69
CA SER A 524 -23.58 -28.92 2.80
C SER A 524 -24.64 -30.01 2.84
N SER A 525 -25.50 -30.09 1.83
CA SER A 525 -26.61 -31.04 1.76
C SER A 525 -26.22 -32.41 1.20
N ASP A 526 -27.09 -33.40 1.41
CA ASP A 526 -26.96 -34.73 0.81
C ASP A 526 -27.01 -34.72 -0.72
N PHE A 527 -27.62 -33.69 -1.34
CA PHE A 527 -27.82 -33.59 -2.79
C PHE A 527 -26.53 -33.26 -3.58
N VAL A 528 -25.45 -32.90 -2.90
CA VAL A 528 -24.10 -32.76 -3.50
C VAL A 528 -23.14 -33.83 -3.01
N SER A 529 -23.62 -34.86 -2.29
CA SER A 529 -22.78 -35.96 -1.82
C SER A 529 -22.38 -36.89 -2.97
N SER A 530 -21.21 -37.52 -2.86
CA SER A 530 -20.79 -38.57 -3.81
C SER A 530 -21.81 -39.70 -3.89
N LYS A 531 -22.35 -40.14 -2.74
CA LYS A 531 -23.37 -41.19 -2.66
C LYS A 531 -24.61 -40.88 -3.51
N TRP A 532 -25.11 -39.64 -3.45
CA TRP A 532 -26.27 -39.23 -4.23
C TRP A 532 -25.96 -39.18 -5.73
N ILE A 533 -24.84 -38.59 -6.11
CA ILE A 533 -24.41 -38.51 -7.51
C ILE A 533 -24.17 -39.91 -8.09
N ASP A 534 -23.46 -40.78 -7.36
CA ASP A 534 -23.22 -42.16 -7.75
C ASP A 534 -24.55 -42.93 -7.92
N TYR A 535 -25.52 -42.66 -7.05
CA TYR A 535 -26.85 -43.25 -7.16
C TYR A 535 -27.57 -42.81 -8.44
N LEU A 536 -27.54 -41.51 -8.77
CA LEU A 536 -28.13 -40.96 -10.00
C LEU A 536 -27.48 -41.54 -11.25
N MET A 537 -26.17 -41.78 -11.19
CA MET A 537 -25.34 -42.19 -12.32
C MET A 537 -25.21 -43.73 -12.44
N LYS A 538 -25.75 -44.50 -11.49
CA LYS A 538 -25.70 -45.97 -11.50
C LYS A 538 -26.66 -46.53 -12.56
N ASN A 539 -26.09 -47.01 -13.66
CA ASN A 539 -26.82 -47.80 -14.65
C ASN A 539 -26.85 -49.28 -14.20
N GLU A 540 -28.03 -49.78 -13.82
CA GLU A 540 -28.30 -51.21 -13.90
C GLU A 540 -28.43 -51.56 -15.39
N LEU A 541 -27.34 -52.10 -15.96
CA LEU A 541 -27.37 -52.73 -17.27
C LEU A 541 -28.25 -53.98 -17.18
N ASN A 542 -29.53 -53.84 -17.48
CA ASN A 542 -30.31 -54.94 -18.07
C ASN A 542 -30.52 -54.57 -19.53
N ASP A 543 -30.12 -55.47 -20.42
CA ASP A 543 -30.03 -55.37 -21.89
C ASP A 543 -31.36 -55.13 -22.64
N ASN A 544 -32.33 -54.44 -22.03
CA ASN A 544 -33.60 -54.13 -22.66
C ASN A 544 -33.63 -52.69 -23.21
N TYR A 545 -33.71 -52.63 -24.54
CA TYR A 545 -33.81 -51.52 -25.48
C TYR A 545 -34.77 -50.35 -25.15
N THR A 546 -35.54 -50.42 -24.05
CA THR A 546 -36.56 -49.42 -23.67
C THR A 546 -36.09 -48.39 -22.62
N LEU A 547 -34.86 -48.47 -22.12
CA LEU A 547 -34.31 -47.60 -21.05
C LEU A 547 -33.61 -46.31 -21.51
N ILE A 548 -33.65 -45.98 -22.81
CA ILE A 548 -32.87 -44.88 -23.39
C ILE A 548 -33.28 -43.51 -22.81
N ASN A 549 -34.57 -43.25 -22.57
CA ASN A 549 -35.03 -41.96 -22.04
C ASN A 549 -34.76 -41.79 -20.53
N SER A 550 -34.98 -42.82 -19.70
CA SER A 550 -34.69 -42.75 -18.27
C SER A 550 -33.18 -42.67 -17.99
N SER A 551 -32.34 -43.31 -18.82
CA SER A 551 -30.89 -43.17 -18.76
C SER A 551 -30.40 -41.75 -19.07
N LYS A 552 -31.04 -41.06 -20.04
CA LYS A 552 -30.74 -39.66 -20.38
C LYS A 552 -31.13 -38.69 -19.27
N ILE A 553 -32.27 -38.92 -18.61
CA ILE A 553 -32.70 -38.11 -17.46
C ILE A 553 -31.76 -38.32 -16.27
N ARG A 554 -31.45 -39.58 -15.94
CA ARG A 554 -30.50 -39.95 -14.88
C ARG A 554 -29.15 -39.30 -15.06
N THR A 555 -28.58 -39.47 -16.25
CA THR A 555 -27.27 -38.91 -16.60
C THR A 555 -27.30 -37.39 -16.55
N ASN A 556 -28.35 -36.75 -17.07
CA ASN A 556 -28.45 -35.28 -17.03
C ASN A 556 -28.55 -34.77 -15.59
N LEU A 557 -29.45 -35.31 -14.78
CA LEU A 557 -29.59 -34.91 -13.39
C LEU A 557 -28.32 -35.18 -12.58
N GLY A 558 -27.68 -36.34 -12.77
CA GLY A 558 -26.41 -36.68 -12.14
C GLY A 558 -25.29 -35.71 -12.52
N THR A 559 -25.22 -35.29 -13.79
CA THR A 559 -24.27 -34.26 -14.24
C THR A 559 -24.55 -32.90 -13.63
N GLN A 560 -25.82 -32.49 -13.56
CA GLN A 560 -26.21 -31.23 -12.94
C GLN A 560 -25.85 -31.19 -11.45
N MET A 561 -26.13 -32.27 -10.71
CA MET A 561 -25.75 -32.38 -9.30
C MET A 561 -24.23 -32.39 -9.12
N ASN A 562 -23.50 -33.00 -10.05
CA ASN A 562 -22.04 -32.99 -10.03
C ASN A 562 -21.46 -31.59 -10.34
N ILE A 563 -22.06 -30.84 -11.27
CA ILE A 563 -21.70 -29.43 -11.48
C ILE A 563 -22.00 -28.61 -10.24
N LEU A 564 -23.15 -28.81 -9.59
CA LEU A 564 -23.53 -28.11 -8.37
C LEU A 564 -22.54 -28.40 -7.22
N ARG A 565 -22.17 -29.69 -7.03
CA ARG A 565 -21.10 -30.10 -6.11
C ARG A 565 -19.78 -29.40 -6.43
N THR A 566 -19.41 -29.36 -7.70
CA THR A 566 -18.20 -28.69 -8.16
C THR A 566 -18.20 -27.23 -7.79
N LEU A 567 -19.28 -26.51 -8.10
CA LEU A 567 -19.38 -25.07 -7.83
C LEU A 567 -19.34 -24.79 -6.32
N CYS A 568 -19.92 -25.68 -5.51
CA CYS A 568 -19.84 -25.63 -4.05
C CYS A 568 -18.42 -25.86 -3.53
N ASN A 569 -17.71 -26.87 -4.02
CA ASN A 569 -16.33 -27.14 -3.63
C ASN A 569 -15.40 -26.01 -4.08
N TYR A 570 -15.52 -25.60 -5.34
CA TYR A 570 -14.78 -24.48 -5.91
C TYR A 570 -15.03 -23.20 -5.12
N SER A 571 -16.28 -22.87 -4.78
CA SER A 571 -16.60 -21.72 -3.93
C SER A 571 -15.87 -21.77 -2.59
N LYS A 572 -15.91 -22.91 -1.89
CA LYS A 572 -15.22 -23.10 -0.60
C LYS A 572 -13.71 -22.97 -0.74
N ASP A 573 -13.12 -23.67 -1.70
CA ASP A 573 -11.67 -23.67 -1.93
C ASP A 573 -11.22 -22.25 -2.28
N MET A 574 -11.91 -21.60 -3.21
CA MET A 574 -11.65 -20.23 -3.63
C MET A 574 -11.78 -19.23 -2.48
N VAL A 575 -12.81 -19.34 -1.62
CA VAL A 575 -12.92 -18.50 -0.41
C VAL A 575 -11.76 -18.75 0.53
N ASN A 576 -11.46 -20.01 0.85
CA ASN A 576 -10.40 -20.36 1.81
C ASN A 576 -9.03 -19.88 1.32
N GLU A 577 -8.75 -20.07 0.03
CA GLU A 577 -7.53 -19.65 -0.65
C GLU A 577 -7.39 -18.13 -0.70
N ASN A 578 -8.42 -17.41 -1.16
CA ASN A 578 -8.40 -15.94 -1.19
C ASN A 578 -8.38 -15.34 0.22
N LEU A 579 -9.01 -16.00 1.19
CA LEU A 579 -8.97 -15.58 2.58
C LEU A 579 -7.60 -15.83 3.18
N GLN A 580 -6.95 -16.97 2.91
CA GLN A 580 -5.58 -17.23 3.36
C GLN A 580 -4.63 -16.15 2.84
N VAL A 581 -4.75 -15.82 1.55
CA VAL A 581 -4.00 -14.71 0.94
C VAL A 581 -4.30 -13.40 1.66
N PHE A 582 -5.57 -13.03 1.81
CA PHE A 582 -6.00 -11.79 2.44
C PHE A 582 -5.48 -11.69 3.89
N SER A 583 -5.68 -12.74 4.69
CA SER A 583 -5.17 -12.88 6.06
C SER A 583 -3.66 -12.71 6.16
N GLN A 584 -2.90 -13.21 5.17
CA GLN A 584 -1.44 -13.08 5.09
C GLN A 584 -0.97 -11.75 4.49
N THR A 585 -1.87 -10.91 3.99
CA THR A 585 -1.51 -9.53 3.63
C THR A 585 -1.36 -8.67 4.88
N LYS A 586 -0.42 -7.73 4.83
CA LYS A 586 -0.09 -6.87 5.97
C LYS A 586 -0.71 -5.50 5.80
N PHE A 587 -1.42 -5.04 6.82
CA PHE A 587 -1.68 -3.64 7.04
C PHE A 587 -0.36 -2.94 7.36
N ILE A 588 0.01 -1.91 6.60
CA ILE A 588 1.21 -1.12 6.84
C ILE A 588 0.79 0.24 7.35
N SER A 589 1.21 0.58 8.55
CA SER A 589 1.05 1.93 9.08
C SER A 589 2.22 2.31 9.96
N ALA A 590 2.78 3.49 9.70
CA ALA A 590 3.80 4.08 10.56
C ALA A 590 3.22 4.65 11.87
N GLN A 591 1.89 4.86 11.92
CA GLN A 591 1.20 5.49 13.04
C GLN A 591 -0.05 4.71 13.47
N VAL A 592 -0.44 4.85 14.72
CA VAL A 592 -1.73 4.33 15.20
C VAL A 592 -2.86 5.07 14.46
N ILE A 593 -3.63 4.39 13.61
CA ILE A 593 -4.89 4.94 13.07
C ILE A 593 -5.93 5.07 14.19
N SER A 594 -6.83 6.05 14.05
CA SER A 594 -7.91 6.25 15.01
C SER A 594 -8.97 5.16 14.97
N LEU A 595 -9.74 5.00 16.05
CA LEU A 595 -10.85 4.05 16.11
C LEU A 595 -11.92 4.32 15.04
N ASN A 596 -12.19 5.60 14.74
CA ASN A 596 -13.13 5.99 13.70
C ASN A 596 -12.60 5.62 12.31
N GLU A 597 -11.33 5.89 12.01
CA GLU A 597 -10.70 5.49 10.75
C GLU A 597 -10.67 3.98 10.59
N PHE A 598 -10.35 3.23 11.66
CA PHE A 598 -10.41 1.77 11.67
C PHE A 598 -11.82 1.26 11.27
N HIS A 599 -12.88 1.81 11.87
CA HIS A 599 -14.25 1.39 11.58
C HIS A 599 -14.77 1.87 10.21
N LEU A 600 -14.14 2.84 9.57
CA LEU A 600 -14.47 3.26 8.20
C LEU A 600 -13.70 2.46 7.15
N GLN A 601 -12.38 2.30 7.33
CA GLN A 601 -11.50 1.73 6.31
C GLN A 601 -11.67 0.21 6.15
N PHE A 602 -11.77 -0.54 7.24
CA PHE A 602 -11.75 -2.00 7.16
C PHE A 602 -13.04 -2.63 6.58
N PRO A 603 -14.27 -2.15 6.89
CA PRO A 603 -15.47 -2.64 6.20
C PRO A 603 -15.42 -2.46 4.68
N ASP A 604 -14.94 -1.31 4.22
CA ASP A 604 -14.80 -1.02 2.78
C ASP A 604 -13.74 -1.92 2.13
N LEU A 605 -12.61 -2.15 2.82
CA LEU A 605 -11.59 -3.10 2.38
C LEU A 605 -12.16 -4.52 2.21
N ILE A 606 -12.93 -5.01 3.18
CA ILE A 606 -13.55 -6.35 3.11
C ILE A 606 -14.55 -6.42 1.95
N LYS A 607 -15.37 -5.36 1.80
CA LYS A 607 -16.35 -5.28 0.71
C LYS A 607 -15.66 -5.28 -0.66
N GLN A 608 -14.57 -4.53 -0.82
CA GLN A 608 -13.78 -4.53 -2.05
C GLN A 608 -13.17 -5.92 -2.33
N TRP A 609 -12.58 -6.55 -1.31
CA TRP A 609 -12.07 -7.92 -1.42
C TRP A 609 -13.16 -8.90 -1.88
N GLN A 610 -14.35 -8.85 -1.28
CA GLN A 610 -15.48 -9.70 -1.64
C GLN A 610 -15.91 -9.51 -3.10
N ILE A 611 -16.07 -8.26 -3.57
CA ILE A 611 -16.50 -7.99 -4.94
C ILE A 611 -15.45 -8.48 -5.94
N ASN A 612 -14.16 -8.26 -5.67
CA ASN A 612 -13.06 -8.72 -6.53
C ASN A 612 -13.03 -10.24 -6.68
N MET A 613 -13.24 -10.93 -5.56
CA MET A 613 -13.30 -12.39 -5.49
C MET A 613 -14.48 -12.94 -6.32
N ILE A 614 -15.68 -12.36 -6.15
CA ILE A 614 -16.89 -12.77 -6.86
C ILE A 614 -16.79 -12.50 -8.37
N SER A 615 -16.37 -11.30 -8.77
CA SER A 615 -16.26 -10.93 -10.20
C SER A 615 -15.20 -11.74 -10.93
N GLY A 616 -14.10 -12.10 -10.25
CA GLY A 616 -13.11 -13.05 -10.76
C GLY A 616 -13.73 -14.39 -11.17
N CYS A 617 -14.58 -14.95 -10.31
CA CYS A 617 -15.24 -16.23 -10.57
C CYS A 617 -16.28 -16.14 -11.71
N GLN A 618 -17.09 -15.08 -11.71
CA GLN A 618 -18.09 -14.85 -12.76
C GLN A 618 -17.42 -14.79 -14.14
N ARG A 619 -16.29 -14.08 -14.27
CA ARG A 619 -15.54 -14.00 -15.54
C ARG A 619 -15.10 -15.36 -16.06
N VAL A 620 -14.61 -16.27 -15.20
CA VAL A 620 -14.23 -17.63 -15.63
C VAL A 620 -15.44 -18.39 -16.16
N ILE A 621 -16.56 -18.32 -15.43
CA ILE A 621 -17.82 -18.98 -15.83
C ILE A 621 -18.31 -18.42 -17.16
N ASP A 622 -18.35 -17.10 -17.34
CA ASP A 622 -18.80 -16.47 -18.57
C ASP A 622 -17.90 -16.82 -19.76
N LEU A 623 -16.57 -16.84 -19.57
CA LEU A 623 -15.65 -17.30 -20.61
C LEU A 623 -15.88 -18.77 -20.99
N VAL A 624 -16.14 -19.65 -20.03
CA VAL A 624 -16.50 -21.06 -20.33
C VAL A 624 -17.78 -21.13 -21.15
N ARG A 625 -18.80 -20.34 -20.81
CA ARG A 625 -20.06 -20.28 -21.58
C ARG A 625 -19.82 -19.80 -23.01
N ILE A 626 -19.07 -18.72 -23.20
CA ILE A 626 -18.74 -18.16 -24.52
C ILE A 626 -17.96 -19.17 -25.38
N THR A 627 -16.94 -19.81 -24.81
CA THR A 627 -16.11 -20.78 -25.54
C THR A 627 -16.87 -22.04 -25.89
N ASN A 628 -17.68 -22.58 -24.96
CA ASN A 628 -18.55 -23.71 -25.25
C ASN A 628 -19.53 -23.35 -26.36
N GLN A 629 -20.22 -22.21 -26.25
CA GLN A 629 -21.22 -21.71 -27.21
C GLN A 629 -20.63 -21.61 -28.61
N GLY A 630 -19.53 -20.90 -28.78
CA GLY A 630 -19.02 -20.63 -30.12
C GLY A 630 -18.25 -21.78 -30.77
N ASN A 631 -17.55 -22.62 -29.99
CA ASN A 631 -16.90 -23.83 -30.53
C ASN A 631 -17.86 -25.02 -30.69
N GLN A 632 -19.04 -24.94 -30.07
CA GLN A 632 -20.06 -25.99 -30.02
C GLN A 632 -19.46 -27.35 -29.63
N TYR A 633 -18.72 -27.40 -28.52
CA TYR A 633 -18.12 -28.67 -28.07
C TYR A 633 -19.17 -29.75 -27.91
N LEU A 634 -18.93 -30.90 -28.53
CA LEU A 634 -19.85 -32.03 -28.49
C LEU A 634 -19.96 -32.55 -27.06
N ASN A 635 -21.19 -32.67 -26.58
CA ASN A 635 -21.47 -33.39 -25.34
C ASN A 635 -22.18 -34.71 -25.61
N ASN A 636 -22.30 -35.48 -24.54
CA ASN A 636 -22.85 -36.82 -24.52
C ASN A 636 -24.38 -36.83 -24.67
N PHE A 637 -24.90 -36.45 -25.85
CA PHE A 637 -26.30 -36.58 -26.32
C PHE A 637 -27.28 -35.41 -26.15
N TYR A 638 -26.86 -34.24 -25.71
CA TYR A 638 -27.79 -33.15 -25.46
C TYR A 638 -27.73 -32.06 -26.52
N ASN A 639 -26.54 -31.65 -26.98
CA ASN A 639 -26.45 -30.61 -28.00
C ASN A 639 -26.59 -31.12 -29.44
N PHE A 640 -26.04 -32.29 -29.78
CA PHE A 640 -26.14 -32.88 -31.12
C PHE A 640 -26.63 -34.34 -31.09
N LYS A 641 -27.15 -34.81 -32.23
CA LYS A 641 -27.49 -36.21 -32.53
C LYS A 641 -26.56 -36.74 -33.60
N PHE A 642 -26.23 -38.02 -33.48
CA PHE A 642 -25.46 -38.77 -34.47
C PHE A 642 -26.39 -39.16 -35.64
N LYS A 643 -25.99 -38.84 -36.87
CA LYS A 643 -26.63 -39.33 -38.12
C LYS A 643 -25.55 -39.91 -39.03
N ILE A 644 -25.68 -41.17 -39.41
CA ILE A 644 -24.70 -41.84 -40.27
C ILE A 644 -25.08 -41.64 -41.75
N ASN A 645 -24.10 -41.30 -42.58
CA ASN A 645 -24.21 -41.25 -44.04
C ASN A 645 -23.01 -42.00 -44.65
N ASN A 646 -23.23 -43.09 -45.41
CA ASN A 646 -22.21 -43.78 -46.22
C ASN A 646 -20.81 -43.88 -45.55
N HIS A 647 -20.72 -44.46 -44.35
CA HIS A 647 -19.49 -44.70 -43.55
C HIS A 647 -18.94 -43.53 -42.72
N THR A 648 -19.58 -42.35 -42.74
CA THR A 648 -19.24 -41.24 -41.84
C THR A 648 -20.39 -40.86 -40.91
N VAL A 649 -20.06 -40.28 -39.76
CA VAL A 649 -21.05 -39.74 -38.82
C VAL A 649 -21.12 -38.22 -38.98
N ASN A 650 -22.32 -37.73 -39.26
CA ASN A 650 -22.67 -36.32 -39.21
C ASN A 650 -23.36 -35.99 -37.87
N PHE A 651 -23.08 -34.81 -37.32
CA PHE A 651 -23.77 -34.30 -36.14
C PHE A 651 -24.90 -33.35 -36.54
N ILE A 652 -26.10 -33.58 -36.01
CA ILE A 652 -27.27 -32.71 -36.22
C ILE A 652 -27.62 -32.03 -34.90
N PRO A 653 -27.76 -30.70 -34.88
CA PRO A 653 -28.12 -29.99 -33.65
C PRO A 653 -29.50 -30.43 -33.14
N GLN A 654 -29.64 -30.55 -31.83
CA GLN A 654 -30.92 -30.86 -31.21
C GLN A 654 -31.77 -29.60 -31.04
N ASN A 655 -33.09 -29.78 -31.02
CA ASN A 655 -34.03 -28.72 -30.71
C ASN A 655 -34.75 -29.04 -29.40
N TYR A 656 -34.72 -28.09 -28.47
CA TYR A 656 -35.49 -28.12 -27.24
C TYR A 656 -36.61 -27.08 -27.34
N SER A 657 -37.85 -27.55 -27.46
CA SER A 657 -39.00 -26.70 -27.78
C SER A 657 -38.78 -26.01 -29.15
N ASN A 658 -38.79 -24.67 -29.23
CA ASN A 658 -38.53 -23.90 -30.46
C ASN A 658 -37.08 -23.37 -30.54
N CYS A 659 -36.17 -23.88 -29.72
CA CYS A 659 -34.81 -23.37 -29.56
C CYS A 659 -33.81 -24.44 -30.03
N SER A 660 -32.95 -24.11 -31.00
CA SER A 660 -31.93 -25.02 -31.53
C SER A 660 -30.60 -24.89 -30.80
N CYS A 661 -29.96 -26.02 -30.48
CA CYS A 661 -28.65 -26.06 -29.84
C CYS A 661 -27.53 -25.43 -30.66
N ASP A 662 -27.71 -25.35 -31.98
CA ASP A 662 -26.76 -24.64 -32.86
C ASP A 662 -26.80 -23.13 -32.62
N LEU A 663 -27.98 -22.59 -32.30
CA LEU A 663 -28.21 -21.18 -32.07
C LEU A 663 -27.88 -20.76 -30.63
N SER A 664 -28.30 -21.55 -29.65
CA SER A 664 -28.06 -21.27 -28.23
C SER A 664 -27.83 -22.52 -27.40
N GLN A 665 -26.77 -22.53 -26.60
CA GLN A 665 -26.54 -23.56 -25.60
C GLN A 665 -27.49 -23.47 -24.40
N SER A 666 -28.13 -22.31 -24.23
CA SER A 666 -29.17 -22.13 -23.22
C SER A 666 -30.51 -22.74 -23.62
N CYS A 667 -30.64 -23.27 -24.85
CA CYS A 667 -31.86 -23.96 -25.25
C CYS A 667 -32.13 -25.15 -24.33
N SER A 668 -33.26 -25.10 -23.63
CA SER A 668 -33.66 -26.13 -22.68
C SER A 668 -35.17 -26.33 -22.71
N LYS A 669 -35.60 -27.46 -22.15
CA LYS A 669 -37.00 -27.80 -21.95
C LYS A 669 -37.18 -28.20 -20.49
N LYS A 670 -38.19 -27.61 -19.86
CA LYS A 670 -38.68 -28.02 -18.54
C LYS A 670 -39.19 -29.46 -18.61
N MET A 671 -38.65 -30.36 -17.78
CA MET A 671 -39.12 -31.74 -17.73
C MET A 671 -40.19 -31.93 -16.66
N PHE A 672 -39.84 -31.68 -15.39
CA PHE A 672 -40.75 -31.79 -14.25
C PHE A 672 -40.33 -30.81 -13.16
N SER A 673 -41.29 -30.36 -12.34
CA SER A 673 -41.06 -29.41 -11.24
C SER A 673 -40.19 -28.19 -11.61
N SER A 674 -38.98 -28.04 -11.08
CA SER A 674 -38.03 -26.96 -11.39
C SER A 674 -36.83 -27.41 -12.23
N PHE A 675 -36.85 -28.64 -12.76
CA PHE A 675 -35.74 -29.25 -13.48
C PHE A 675 -35.84 -29.06 -15.01
N TYR A 676 -34.72 -28.70 -15.62
CA TYR A 676 -34.58 -28.49 -17.06
C TYR A 676 -33.57 -29.46 -17.67
N VAL A 677 -33.80 -29.84 -18.92
CA VAL A 677 -32.85 -30.57 -19.76
C VAL A 677 -32.71 -29.83 -21.08
N GLY A 678 -31.49 -29.63 -21.53
CA GLY A 678 -31.18 -28.76 -22.65
C GLY A 678 -29.79 -29.02 -23.20
N CYS A 679 -29.38 -28.19 -24.16
CA CYS A 679 -28.16 -28.36 -24.95
C CYS A 679 -26.90 -28.43 -24.09
N SER A 680 -26.84 -27.74 -22.96
CA SER A 680 -25.79 -27.88 -21.94
C SER A 680 -26.41 -28.23 -20.59
N SER A 681 -25.83 -29.22 -19.88
CA SER A 681 -26.22 -29.54 -18.50
C SER A 681 -25.98 -28.35 -17.57
N PHE A 682 -24.91 -27.58 -17.79
CA PHE A 682 -24.65 -26.38 -17.01
C PHE A 682 -25.70 -25.30 -17.25
N GLU A 683 -26.02 -24.96 -18.49
CA GLU A 683 -27.06 -23.97 -18.78
C GLU A 683 -28.45 -24.42 -18.31
N SER A 684 -28.74 -25.72 -18.39
CA SER A 684 -29.99 -26.28 -17.89
C SER A 684 -30.09 -26.17 -16.37
N LEU A 685 -29.00 -26.41 -15.65
CA LEU A 685 -28.92 -26.23 -14.20
C LEU A 685 -29.21 -24.77 -13.81
N LEU A 686 -28.58 -23.80 -14.49
CA LEU A 686 -28.74 -22.37 -14.19
C LEU A 686 -30.19 -21.89 -14.29
N GLN A 687 -30.98 -22.47 -15.20
CA GLN A 687 -32.39 -22.12 -15.39
C GLN A 687 -33.33 -22.72 -14.33
N GLY A 688 -32.87 -23.74 -13.61
CA GLY A 688 -33.63 -24.38 -12.54
C GLY A 688 -33.68 -23.59 -11.23
N THR A 689 -34.46 -24.09 -10.28
CA THR A 689 -34.54 -23.59 -8.88
C THR A 689 -34.34 -24.75 -7.90
N LEU A 690 -33.98 -24.42 -6.66
CA LEU A 690 -33.82 -25.41 -5.59
C LEU A 690 -35.16 -25.84 -4.93
N GLU A 691 -36.30 -25.32 -5.39
CA GLU A 691 -37.65 -25.53 -4.82
C GLU A 691 -37.94 -27.00 -4.50
N CYS A 692 -37.62 -27.91 -5.43
CA CYS A 692 -37.90 -29.33 -5.27
C CYS A 692 -37.18 -29.97 -4.08
N TYR A 693 -35.97 -29.50 -3.74
CA TYR A 693 -35.14 -30.07 -2.68
C TYR A 693 -35.59 -29.69 -1.26
N TYR A 694 -36.54 -28.75 -1.14
CA TYR A 694 -37.23 -28.42 0.11
C TYR A 694 -38.51 -29.25 0.33
N ASN A 695 -38.99 -30.00 -0.69
CA ASN A 695 -40.29 -30.69 -0.65
C ASN A 695 -40.15 -32.20 -0.87
N ARG A 696 -40.53 -33.00 0.14
CA ARG A 696 -40.41 -34.47 0.07
C ARG A 696 -41.18 -35.08 -1.09
N THR A 697 -42.38 -34.57 -1.36
CA THR A 697 -43.22 -35.06 -2.45
C THR A 697 -42.52 -34.87 -3.78
N CYS A 698 -41.87 -33.71 -3.97
CA CYS A 698 -41.13 -33.41 -5.19
C CYS A 698 -39.87 -34.28 -5.35
N VAL A 699 -39.09 -34.48 -4.28
CA VAL A 699 -37.94 -35.40 -4.31
C VAL A 699 -38.37 -36.84 -4.61
N ASN A 700 -39.52 -37.28 -4.06
CA ASN A 700 -40.07 -38.60 -4.38
C ASN A 700 -40.51 -38.71 -5.84
N GLU A 701 -41.02 -37.63 -6.47
CA GLU A 701 -41.30 -37.59 -7.91
C GLU A 701 -40.01 -37.73 -8.74
N ILE A 702 -38.92 -37.04 -8.37
CA ILE A 702 -37.60 -37.22 -8.99
C ILE A 702 -37.18 -38.69 -8.96
N ILE A 703 -37.25 -39.31 -7.78
CA ILE A 703 -36.85 -40.71 -7.58
C ILE A 703 -37.72 -41.65 -8.44
N LYS A 704 -39.02 -41.36 -8.54
CA LYS A 704 -39.95 -42.14 -9.36
C LYS A 704 -39.64 -42.06 -10.85
N GLU A 705 -39.38 -40.87 -11.39
CA GLU A 705 -39.03 -40.65 -12.81
C GLU A 705 -37.69 -41.32 -13.20
N ILE A 706 -36.79 -41.48 -12.22
CA ILE A 706 -35.49 -42.15 -12.39
C ILE A 706 -35.62 -43.69 -12.43
N GLY A 707 -36.78 -44.24 -12.07
CA GLY A 707 -37.14 -45.65 -12.29
C GLY A 707 -36.50 -46.66 -11.34
N ASN A 708 -36.00 -46.27 -10.17
CA ASN A 708 -35.37 -47.17 -9.19
C ASN A 708 -36.20 -47.35 -7.92
N SER A 709 -36.56 -48.59 -7.58
CA SER A 709 -37.32 -49.01 -6.39
C SER A 709 -36.42 -49.45 -5.21
N SER A 710 -35.27 -48.79 -5.01
CA SER A 710 -34.39 -49.17 -3.89
C SER A 710 -34.87 -48.59 -2.55
N ASN A 711 -35.00 -49.43 -1.52
CA ASN A 711 -35.37 -49.05 -0.15
C ASN A 711 -34.38 -48.07 0.54
N TYR A 712 -33.23 -47.81 -0.07
CA TYR A 712 -32.14 -46.97 0.48
C TYR A 712 -32.47 -45.47 0.54
N LEU A 713 -33.48 -45.00 -0.19
CA LEU A 713 -33.78 -43.57 -0.37
C LEU A 713 -34.79 -42.96 0.61
N THR A 714 -35.18 -43.70 1.66
CA THR A 714 -36.08 -43.15 2.68
C THR A 714 -35.41 -42.11 3.60
N ASN A 715 -34.09 -41.90 3.53
CA ASN A 715 -33.35 -41.08 4.51
C ASN A 715 -32.55 -39.87 3.96
N ILE A 716 -32.72 -39.41 2.72
CA ILE A 716 -32.09 -38.12 2.29
C ILE A 716 -32.71 -36.96 3.08
N SER A 717 -31.88 -36.13 3.71
CA SER A 717 -32.35 -34.91 4.38
C SER A 717 -32.75 -33.84 3.36
N LEU A 718 -33.94 -33.27 3.51
CA LEU A 718 -34.36 -32.08 2.75
C LEU A 718 -33.58 -30.85 3.23
N LEU A 719 -33.54 -29.83 2.37
CA LEU A 719 -33.07 -28.50 2.75
C LEU A 719 -34.02 -27.85 3.76
N ILE A 720 -33.49 -27.01 4.65
CA ILE A 720 -34.19 -26.31 5.73
C ILE A 720 -34.44 -24.86 5.30
N ASN A 721 -35.71 -24.46 5.17
CA ASN A 721 -36.06 -23.11 4.74
C ASN A 721 -35.81 -22.05 5.85
N ASN A 722 -34.56 -21.61 6.01
CA ASN A 722 -34.21 -20.57 6.99
C ASN A 722 -34.34 -19.14 6.41
N ASN A 723 -34.28 -18.95 5.08
CA ASN A 723 -34.14 -17.63 4.44
C ASN A 723 -35.15 -17.29 3.32
N ASN A 724 -36.21 -18.08 3.09
CA ASN A 724 -37.20 -17.85 2.00
C ASN A 724 -36.61 -17.81 0.56
N GLN A 725 -35.52 -18.54 0.29
CA GLN A 725 -34.83 -18.54 -1.01
C GLN A 725 -35.26 -19.68 -1.98
N PHE A 726 -36.28 -20.46 -1.68
CA PHE A 726 -36.61 -21.68 -2.44
C PHE A 726 -36.97 -21.44 -3.93
N ASN A 727 -37.45 -20.25 -4.29
CA ASN A 727 -37.77 -19.86 -5.67
C ASN A 727 -36.62 -19.16 -6.41
N GLU A 728 -35.47 -19.00 -5.77
CA GLU A 728 -34.31 -18.39 -6.41
C GLU A 728 -33.77 -19.28 -7.53
N LYS A 729 -33.43 -18.67 -8.68
CA LYS A 729 -32.77 -19.37 -9.78
C LYS A 729 -31.36 -19.77 -9.36
N ILE A 730 -30.95 -20.96 -9.75
CA ILE A 730 -29.58 -21.44 -9.49
C ILE A 730 -28.55 -20.48 -10.12
N GLU A 731 -28.86 -19.84 -11.26
CA GLU A 731 -28.03 -18.77 -11.82
C GLU A 731 -27.73 -17.63 -10.84
N SER A 732 -28.71 -17.19 -10.05
CA SER A 732 -28.52 -16.15 -9.04
C SER A 732 -27.61 -16.61 -7.90
N ILE A 733 -27.72 -17.89 -7.50
CA ILE A 733 -26.86 -18.52 -6.49
C ILE A 733 -25.42 -18.64 -7.00
N VAL A 734 -25.24 -19.04 -8.26
CA VAL A 734 -23.93 -19.14 -8.93
C VAL A 734 -23.30 -17.76 -9.11
N ASN A 735 -24.10 -16.73 -9.43
CA ASN A 735 -23.61 -15.36 -9.59
C ASN A 735 -23.07 -14.78 -8.27
N ARG A 736 -23.57 -15.20 -7.11
CA ARG A 736 -22.96 -14.88 -5.80
C ARG A 736 -21.94 -15.92 -5.33
N VAL A 737 -21.50 -16.81 -6.23
CA VAL A 737 -20.52 -17.87 -6.00
C VAL A 737 -20.91 -18.76 -4.82
N MET A 738 -22.19 -19.11 -4.69
CA MET A 738 -22.71 -19.92 -3.58
C MET A 738 -22.52 -19.31 -2.18
N ILE A 739 -22.15 -18.02 -2.05
CA ILE A 739 -21.97 -17.34 -0.77
C ILE A 739 -23.24 -16.56 -0.44
N VAL A 740 -23.83 -16.81 0.73
CA VAL A 740 -25.01 -16.08 1.22
C VAL A 740 -24.59 -14.81 1.94
N SER A 741 -23.60 -14.88 2.82
CA SER A 741 -23.08 -13.73 3.56
C SER A 741 -21.67 -13.98 4.10
N LEU A 742 -20.98 -12.90 4.47
CA LEU A 742 -19.71 -12.94 5.18
C LEU A 742 -19.93 -12.49 6.62
N LYS A 743 -19.51 -13.31 7.58
CA LYS A 743 -19.46 -12.95 8.99
C LYS A 743 -18.08 -12.37 9.28
N THR A 744 -18.04 -11.10 9.67
CA THR A 744 -16.80 -10.36 9.94
C THR A 744 -16.71 -10.03 11.42
N ASN A 745 -15.52 -10.20 11.99
CA ASN A 745 -15.19 -9.78 13.34
C ASN A 745 -13.89 -8.98 13.30
N MET A 746 -13.91 -7.75 13.82
CA MET A 746 -12.76 -6.84 13.81
C MET A 746 -12.50 -6.36 15.22
N SER A 747 -11.23 -6.35 15.63
CA SER A 747 -10.83 -5.94 16.98
C SER A 747 -9.79 -4.82 16.92
N PHE A 748 -10.25 -3.59 17.20
CA PHE A 748 -9.33 -2.46 17.36
C PHE A 748 -8.31 -2.70 18.47
N SER A 749 -8.72 -3.34 19.57
CA SER A 749 -7.82 -3.66 20.69
C SER A 749 -6.68 -4.60 20.25
N SER A 750 -6.99 -5.62 19.45
CA SER A 750 -5.97 -6.54 18.91
C SER A 750 -5.02 -5.80 17.96
N TYR A 751 -5.56 -4.94 17.09
CA TYR A 751 -4.76 -4.05 16.23
C TYR A 751 -3.83 -3.15 17.06
N TYR A 752 -4.36 -2.47 18.09
CA TYR A 752 -3.61 -1.55 18.93
C TYR A 752 -2.47 -2.26 19.67
N GLN A 753 -2.72 -3.46 20.19
CA GLN A 753 -1.70 -4.29 20.86
C GLN A 753 -0.57 -4.71 19.91
N LYS A 754 -0.86 -4.96 18.64
CA LYS A 754 0.15 -5.33 17.63
C LYS A 754 0.93 -4.14 17.11
N CYS A 755 0.27 -3.01 16.89
CA CYS A 755 0.94 -1.75 16.60
C CYS A 755 1.86 -1.32 17.75
N SER A 756 1.42 -1.51 19.01
CA SER A 756 2.16 -1.24 20.25
C SER A 756 2.98 0.06 20.18
N PRO A 757 2.33 1.24 20.26
CA PRO A 757 3.03 2.50 20.10
C PRO A 757 4.10 2.68 21.18
N SER A 758 5.35 2.89 20.76
CA SER A 758 6.48 3.04 21.68
C SER A 758 6.45 4.35 22.46
N TYR A 759 5.90 5.39 21.84
CA TYR A 759 5.57 6.65 22.46
C TYR A 759 4.52 7.37 21.62
N CYS A 760 3.82 8.33 22.21
CA CYS A 760 3.06 9.34 21.48
C CYS A 760 3.66 10.72 21.72
N VAL A 761 3.69 11.55 20.69
CA VAL A 761 4.21 12.91 20.75
C VAL A 761 3.08 13.88 20.46
N VAL A 762 3.00 14.91 21.29
CA VAL A 762 2.15 16.07 21.03
C VAL A 762 3.04 17.30 20.99
N GLU A 763 2.98 18.05 19.89
CA GLU A 763 3.62 19.36 19.79
C GLU A 763 2.58 20.44 20.13
N GLN A 764 2.85 21.20 21.19
CA GLN A 764 1.96 22.26 21.65
C GLN A 764 2.67 23.59 21.71
N ILE A 765 1.91 24.64 21.38
CA ILE A 765 2.35 26.02 21.54
C ILE A 765 2.03 26.43 22.98
N SER A 766 3.06 26.76 23.77
CA SER A 766 2.95 27.12 25.18
C SER A 766 3.66 28.44 25.46
N ARG A 767 3.29 29.10 26.58
CA ARG A 767 3.90 30.37 26.98
C ARG A 767 5.25 30.13 27.63
N ARG A 768 6.18 31.07 27.43
CA ARG A 768 7.50 31.05 28.09
C ARG A 768 7.35 30.90 29.60
N SER A 769 8.20 30.08 30.20
CA SER A 769 8.22 29.91 31.65
C SER A 769 8.53 31.23 32.37
N VAL A 770 7.97 31.41 33.57
CA VAL A 770 8.23 32.59 34.41
C VAL A 770 9.73 32.78 34.67
N ALA A 771 10.48 31.68 34.80
CA ALA A 771 11.94 31.71 34.96
C ALA A 771 12.65 32.31 33.74
N MET A 772 12.26 31.92 32.52
CA MET A 772 12.81 32.48 31.28
C MET A 772 12.46 33.96 31.12
N ILE A 773 11.23 34.35 31.45
CA ILE A 773 10.81 35.75 31.45
C ILE A 773 11.66 36.57 32.43
N LEU A 774 11.91 36.05 33.64
CA LEU A 774 12.75 36.71 34.64
C LEU A 774 14.20 36.86 34.18
N VAL A 775 14.78 35.85 33.52
CA VAL A 775 16.15 35.92 32.96
C VAL A 775 16.25 36.99 31.87
N ILE A 776 15.27 37.07 30.97
CA ILE A 776 15.22 38.10 29.92
C ILE A 776 15.11 39.50 30.54
N VAL A 777 14.21 39.66 31.52
CA VAL A 777 14.03 40.94 32.22
C VAL A 777 15.30 41.35 32.97
N LEU A 778 15.94 40.44 33.69
CA LEU A 778 17.19 40.70 34.40
C LEU A 778 18.34 41.07 33.46
N GLY A 779 18.44 40.42 32.30
CA GLY A 779 19.43 40.72 31.27
C GLY A 779 19.24 42.11 30.65
N ILE A 780 17.99 42.56 30.48
CA ILE A 780 17.68 43.87 29.87
C ILE A 780 17.76 45.01 30.90
N LEU A 781 17.42 44.76 32.16
CA LEU A 781 17.28 45.76 33.22
C LEU A 781 18.54 46.61 33.45
N GLY A 782 19.73 46.01 33.37
CA GLY A 782 20.99 46.74 33.55
C GLY A 782 21.34 47.66 32.37
N GLY A 783 21.17 47.20 31.13
CA GLY A 783 21.39 48.02 29.93
C GLY A 783 20.38 49.16 29.79
N LEU A 784 19.11 48.87 30.07
CA LEU A 784 18.04 49.85 30.08
C LEU A 784 18.22 50.91 31.18
N SER A 785 18.58 50.49 32.40
CA SER A 785 18.89 51.39 33.52
C SER A 785 20.04 52.34 33.21
N THR A 786 21.13 51.81 32.66
CA THR A 786 22.32 52.61 32.34
C THR A 786 22.07 53.56 31.16
N GLY A 787 21.40 53.09 30.10
CA GLY A 787 20.99 53.91 28.95
C GLY A 787 20.09 55.08 29.35
N LEU A 788 19.04 54.81 30.15
CA LEU A 788 18.12 55.84 30.64
C LEU A 788 18.82 56.85 31.57
N LYS A 789 19.76 56.42 32.41
CA LYS A 789 20.57 57.33 33.24
C LYS A 789 21.40 58.29 32.38
N ILE A 790 22.06 57.79 31.34
CA ILE A 790 22.87 58.62 30.44
C ILE A 790 21.98 59.61 29.68
N PHE A 791 20.86 59.13 29.13
CA PHE A 791 19.88 59.96 28.44
C PHE A 791 19.39 61.11 29.33
N LEU A 792 19.08 60.82 30.59
CA LEU A 792 18.62 61.84 31.53
C LEU A 792 19.67 62.85 31.94
N VAL A 793 20.92 62.43 32.14
CA VAL A 793 22.01 63.37 32.40
C VAL A 793 22.19 64.33 31.21
N ILE A 794 22.05 63.84 29.98
CA ILE A 794 22.08 64.67 28.77
C ILE A 794 20.86 65.59 28.72
N PHE A 795 19.67 65.06 29.01
CA PHE A 795 18.40 65.79 28.99
C PHE A 795 18.36 66.91 30.05
N ILE A 796 18.80 66.64 31.29
CA ILE A 796 18.91 67.64 32.35
C ILE A 796 19.91 68.74 31.93
N LYS A 797 21.06 68.38 31.35
CA LYS A 797 22.04 69.36 30.84
C LYS A 797 21.50 70.17 29.66
N PHE A 798 20.66 69.56 28.82
CA PHE A 798 20.00 70.24 27.70
C PHE A 798 18.96 71.24 28.19
N ILE A 799 18.11 70.86 29.15
CA ILE A 799 17.13 71.75 29.79
C ILE A 799 17.83 72.89 30.54
N GLY A 800 18.91 72.60 31.29
CA GLY A 800 19.73 73.62 31.94
C GLY A 800 20.35 74.61 30.95
N LYS A 801 20.77 74.14 29.76
CA LYS A 801 21.28 74.95 28.66
C LYS A 801 20.23 75.87 28.03
N ILE A 802 18.96 75.49 28.05
CA ILE A 802 17.87 76.33 27.52
C ILE A 802 17.58 77.50 28.47
N HIS A 803 17.86 77.36 29.77
CA HIS A 803 17.54 78.37 30.77
C HIS A 803 18.67 79.41 31.00
N GLN A 804 19.93 79.08 30.71
CA GLN A 804 21.04 80.04 30.73
C GLN A 804 21.42 80.51 29.31
N LYS A 805 20.77 81.58 28.84
CA LYS A 805 21.16 82.30 27.61
C LYS A 805 21.65 83.72 27.91
N LYS A 806 22.93 83.85 28.28
CA LYS A 806 23.84 84.89 27.76
C LYS A 806 25.30 84.49 27.99
N ASN A 807 26.05 84.37 26.89
CA ASN A 807 27.51 84.31 26.72
C ASN A 807 28.28 83.17 27.40
N LEU A 808 28.66 82.13 26.65
CA LEU A 808 29.93 82.08 25.88
C LEU A 808 30.18 80.62 25.43
N LEU A 809 30.41 80.47 24.13
CA LEU A 809 30.77 79.25 23.44
C LEU A 809 32.26 78.89 23.72
N LYS A 810 32.58 78.31 24.88
CA LYS A 810 33.85 77.60 25.12
C LYS A 810 33.85 76.86 26.47
N SER A 811 33.45 75.59 26.46
CA SER A 811 33.94 74.53 27.37
C SER A 811 33.00 73.31 27.31
N ILE A 812 33.08 72.55 26.23
CA ILE A 812 32.78 71.12 26.31
C ILE A 812 33.99 70.44 25.68
N ILE A 813 34.50 69.44 26.38
CA ILE A 813 35.78 68.74 26.21
C ILE A 813 36.90 69.40 27.05
N CYS A 814 37.06 68.97 28.31
CA CYS A 814 38.42 68.89 28.85
C CYS A 814 38.75 69.24 30.30
N GLN A 815 38.38 68.45 31.32
CA GLN A 815 39.15 68.45 32.58
C GLN A 815 40.34 67.47 32.42
N GLU A 816 41.56 68.00 32.48
CA GLU A 816 42.75 67.51 31.78
C GLU A 816 43.51 66.30 32.35
N GLN A 817 42.99 65.54 33.31
CA GLN A 817 43.66 64.28 33.74
C GLN A 817 42.75 63.04 33.80
N LYS A 818 41.45 63.17 33.49
CA LYS A 818 40.51 62.03 33.32
C LYS A 818 40.13 61.75 31.86
N GLN A 819 40.61 62.57 30.92
CA GLN A 819 40.16 62.60 29.53
C GLN A 819 40.63 61.39 28.67
N PHE A 820 41.81 60.84 28.94
CA PHE A 820 42.32 59.69 28.17
C PHE A 820 41.52 58.41 28.47
N GLN A 821 41.21 58.18 29.75
CA GLN A 821 40.45 57.02 30.21
C GLN A 821 39.01 57.00 29.68
N SER A 822 38.35 58.15 29.58
CA SER A 822 36.97 58.24 29.08
C SER A 822 36.87 58.09 27.56
N ARG A 823 37.83 58.65 26.79
CA ARG A 823 37.87 58.46 25.32
C ARG A 823 38.17 57.02 24.94
N LEU A 824 39.09 56.37 25.67
CA LEU A 824 39.45 54.97 25.46
C LEU A 824 38.27 54.02 25.78
N GLN A 825 37.54 54.29 26.87
CA GLN A 825 36.31 53.57 27.22
C GLN A 825 35.21 53.68 26.15
N CYS A 826 34.97 54.88 25.63
CA CYS A 826 33.98 55.10 24.57
C CYS A 826 34.36 54.37 23.28
N LEU A 827 35.63 54.40 22.88
CA LEU A 827 36.10 53.74 21.66
C LEU A 827 35.94 52.21 21.75
N PHE A 828 36.32 51.59 22.88
CA PHE A 828 36.13 50.16 23.09
C PHE A 828 34.66 49.75 23.15
N LEU A 829 33.81 50.58 23.76
CA LEU A 829 32.37 50.34 23.79
C LEU A 829 31.78 50.32 22.37
N ILE A 830 32.14 51.29 21.52
CA ILE A 830 31.66 51.38 20.13
C ILE A 830 32.12 50.15 19.33
N ILE A 831 33.40 49.75 19.47
CA ILE A 831 33.94 48.57 18.80
C ILE A 831 33.20 47.31 19.23
N LEU A 832 32.95 47.13 20.54
CA LEU A 832 32.23 45.97 21.05
C LEU A 832 30.77 45.92 20.58
N ILE A 833 30.08 47.06 20.57
CA ILE A 833 28.69 47.15 20.07
C ILE A 833 28.64 46.80 18.57
N LEU A 834 29.56 47.34 17.76
CA LEU A 834 29.64 47.04 16.32
C LEU A 834 29.97 45.56 16.06
N PHE A 835 30.89 44.99 16.84
CA PHE A 835 31.27 43.57 16.74
C PHE A 835 30.09 42.64 17.02
N PHE A 836 29.37 42.86 18.13
CA PHE A 836 28.20 42.05 18.46
C PHE A 836 27.05 42.30 17.47
N TYR A 837 26.84 43.53 17.00
CA TYR A 837 25.83 43.84 15.97
C TYR A 837 26.08 43.07 14.66
N LEU A 838 27.32 43.07 14.16
CA LEU A 838 27.68 42.37 12.92
C LEU A 838 27.50 40.85 13.03
N ILE A 839 27.88 40.26 14.17
CA ILE A 839 27.71 38.80 14.41
C ILE A 839 26.23 38.38 14.39
N ILE A 840 25.33 39.26 14.82
CA ILE A 840 23.89 38.97 14.93
C ILE A 840 23.18 39.22 13.61
N PHE A 841 23.41 40.39 13.00
CA PHE A 841 22.71 40.81 11.79
C PHE A 841 23.06 39.94 10.58
N LEU A 842 24.29 39.39 10.54
CA LEU A 842 24.75 38.52 9.45
C LEU A 842 24.36 37.04 9.64
N ARG A 843 23.63 36.66 10.70
CA ARG A 843 23.25 35.26 10.92
C ARG A 843 21.91 34.95 10.21
N PRO A 844 21.90 34.21 9.09
CA PRO A 844 20.66 33.81 8.45
C PRO A 844 19.85 32.88 9.36
N LYS A 845 18.54 33.09 9.44
CA LYS A 845 17.61 32.22 10.18
C LYS A 845 16.54 31.69 9.23
N LEU A 846 16.23 30.41 9.35
CA LEU A 846 15.10 29.81 8.64
C LEU A 846 13.81 30.32 9.28
N THR A 847 13.01 31.05 8.52
CA THR A 847 11.70 31.55 8.94
C THR A 847 10.62 30.75 8.24
N THR A 848 9.76 30.09 9.02
CA THR A 848 8.61 29.33 8.55
C THR A 848 7.36 30.19 8.66
N VAL A 849 6.64 30.37 7.56
CA VAL A 849 5.34 31.04 7.53
C VAL A 849 4.27 29.99 7.50
N GLN A 850 3.31 30.05 8.42
CA GLN A 850 2.14 29.19 8.48
C GLN A 850 0.89 30.00 8.07
N ILE A 851 0.08 29.42 7.21
CA ILE A 851 -1.20 29.97 6.75
C ILE A 851 -2.27 28.95 7.12
N ASP A 852 -3.14 29.32 8.06
CA ASP A 852 -4.25 28.48 8.47
C ASP A 852 -5.43 28.64 7.51
N LEU A 853 -6.09 27.52 7.16
CA LEU A 853 -7.27 27.48 6.27
C LEU A 853 -7.10 28.25 4.95
N PRO A 854 -6.12 27.88 4.11
CA PRO A 854 -5.88 28.52 2.82
C PRO A 854 -7.08 28.32 1.87
N THR A 855 -7.45 29.37 1.14
CA THR A 855 -8.38 29.22 0.01
C THR A 855 -7.65 28.69 -1.23
N ILE A 856 -8.37 28.08 -2.17
CA ILE A 856 -7.79 27.51 -3.39
C ILE A 856 -7.03 28.56 -4.23
N SER A 857 -7.47 29.82 -4.22
CA SER A 857 -6.80 30.92 -4.92
C SER A 857 -5.47 31.30 -4.26
N ILE A 858 -5.43 31.35 -2.93
CA ILE A 858 -4.21 31.60 -2.15
C ILE A 858 -3.19 30.48 -2.38
N TYR A 859 -3.64 29.22 -2.34
CA TYR A 859 -2.77 28.08 -2.61
C TYR A 859 -2.19 28.13 -4.03
N LYS A 860 -3.02 28.39 -5.06
CA LYS A 860 -2.55 28.48 -6.45
C LYS A 860 -1.47 29.55 -6.62
N ASP A 861 -1.65 30.75 -6.05
CA ASP A 861 -0.66 31.82 -6.14
C ASP A 861 0.66 31.48 -5.41
N LEU A 862 0.56 30.90 -4.20
CA LEU A 862 1.73 30.54 -3.41
C LEU A 862 2.49 29.34 -3.98
N SER A 863 1.79 28.35 -4.53
CA SER A 863 2.41 27.14 -5.09
C SER A 863 3.35 27.44 -6.25
N VAL A 864 3.09 28.53 -6.98
CA VAL A 864 3.94 29.01 -8.09
C VAL A 864 5.15 29.78 -7.56
N LYS A 865 4.98 30.53 -6.47
CA LYS A 865 6.01 31.45 -5.93
C LYS A 865 6.95 30.80 -4.92
N GLN A 866 6.51 29.77 -4.21
CA GLN A 866 7.21 29.18 -3.07
C GLN A 866 7.40 27.67 -3.26
N PRO A 867 8.60 27.22 -3.67
CA PRO A 867 8.87 25.79 -3.90
C PRO A 867 8.89 24.95 -2.62
N THR A 868 8.95 25.58 -1.43
CA THR A 868 8.88 24.90 -0.11
C THR A 868 7.48 24.89 0.49
N LEU A 869 6.45 25.28 -0.27
CA LEU A 869 5.05 25.28 0.20
C LEU A 869 4.55 23.86 0.41
N ARG A 870 4.08 23.58 1.63
CA ARG A 870 3.55 22.29 2.04
C ARG A 870 2.24 22.49 2.77
N CYS A 871 1.18 21.85 2.32
CA CYS A 871 -0.15 22.01 2.90
C CYS A 871 -0.68 20.67 3.38
N LEU A 872 -0.98 20.56 4.66
CA LEU A 872 -1.45 19.33 5.29
C LEU A 872 -2.96 19.19 5.04
N CYS A 873 -3.36 18.04 4.51
CA CYS A 873 -4.78 17.70 4.35
C CYS A 873 -5.41 17.38 5.72
N LYS A 874 -6.66 17.80 5.91
CA LYS A 874 -7.49 17.39 7.07
C LYS A 874 -7.90 15.93 6.96
N GLU A 875 -8.29 15.50 5.76
CA GLU A 875 -8.61 14.12 5.44
C GLU A 875 -7.51 13.55 4.55
N ILE A 876 -6.85 12.48 5.02
CA ILE A 876 -5.68 11.87 4.38
C ILE A 876 -6.09 10.81 3.35
N SER A 877 -7.36 10.36 3.39
CA SER A 877 -7.88 9.27 2.56
C SER A 877 -9.32 9.55 2.15
N PHE A 878 -9.60 9.61 0.85
CA PHE A 878 -10.95 9.78 0.30
C PHE A 878 -11.09 9.11 -1.08
N GLN A 879 -12.31 8.73 -1.47
CA GLN A 879 -12.56 7.91 -2.66
C GLN A 879 -12.33 8.69 -3.98
N TYR A 880 -11.78 8.01 -4.99
CA TYR A 880 -11.54 8.60 -6.32
C TYR A 880 -12.82 9.14 -6.98
N GLU A 881 -13.97 8.46 -6.83
CA GLU A 881 -15.26 8.85 -7.41
C GLU A 881 -15.69 10.29 -7.07
N THR A 882 -15.20 10.83 -5.95
CA THR A 882 -15.56 12.17 -5.49
C THR A 882 -14.99 13.29 -6.36
N PHE A 883 -13.87 13.05 -7.07
CA PHE A 883 -13.17 14.06 -7.86
C PHE A 883 -12.71 13.60 -9.25
N LEU A 884 -12.82 12.30 -9.56
CA LEU A 884 -12.42 11.68 -10.81
C LEU A 884 -13.60 10.95 -11.47
N SER A 885 -13.80 11.18 -12.75
CA SER A 885 -14.70 10.41 -13.62
C SER A 885 -13.89 9.84 -14.78
N ILE A 886 -14.10 8.58 -15.13
CA ILE A 886 -13.42 7.90 -16.24
C ILE A 886 -14.49 7.30 -17.16
N GLN A 887 -14.31 7.46 -18.47
CA GLN A 887 -15.16 6.88 -19.50
C GLN A 887 -14.31 6.13 -20.53
N PRO A 888 -14.46 4.79 -20.63
CA PRO A 888 -13.81 4.01 -21.68
C PRO A 888 -14.48 4.25 -23.03
N SER A 889 -13.69 4.31 -24.10
CA SER A 889 -14.20 4.21 -25.46
C SER A 889 -13.93 2.81 -26.01
N PHE A 890 -15.01 2.08 -26.30
CA PHE A 890 -14.90 0.77 -26.92
C PHE A 890 -14.65 0.92 -28.41
N HIS A 891 -13.91 -0.04 -28.95
CA HIS A 891 -13.63 -0.16 -30.37
C HIS A 891 -14.94 -0.14 -31.16
N LEU A 892 -14.94 0.54 -32.30
CA LEU A 892 -16.15 0.76 -33.10
C LEU A 892 -16.85 -0.53 -33.53
N ILE A 893 -16.12 -1.66 -33.56
CA ILE A 893 -16.72 -2.98 -33.79
C ILE A 893 -17.77 -3.38 -32.75
N CYS A 894 -17.68 -2.84 -31.53
CA CYS A 894 -18.62 -3.06 -30.45
C CYS A 894 -19.76 -2.03 -30.40
N SER A 895 -19.78 -1.01 -31.27
CA SER A 895 -20.77 0.07 -31.23
C SER A 895 -22.19 -0.36 -31.61
N ASN A 896 -22.35 -1.53 -32.26
CA ASN A 896 -23.62 -2.15 -32.64
C ASN A 896 -23.71 -3.60 -32.12
N TYR A 897 -23.52 -3.83 -30.82
CA TYR A 897 -23.67 -5.19 -30.24
C TYR A 897 -25.11 -5.73 -30.35
N SER A 898 -26.09 -4.84 -30.58
CA SER A 898 -27.50 -5.16 -30.84
C SER A 898 -27.71 -5.64 -32.28
N ILE A 899 -27.10 -6.77 -32.63
CA ILE A 899 -27.49 -7.51 -33.82
C ILE A 899 -28.89 -8.05 -33.54
N SER A 900 -29.88 -7.73 -34.38
CA SER A 900 -31.25 -8.19 -34.13
C SER A 900 -31.32 -9.72 -34.20
N ASP A 901 -32.13 -10.34 -33.34
CA ASP A 901 -32.36 -11.79 -33.35
C ASP A 901 -32.78 -12.29 -34.75
N GLN A 902 -33.51 -11.45 -35.50
CA GLN A 902 -33.90 -11.72 -36.89
C GLN A 902 -32.72 -11.79 -37.87
N LEU A 903 -31.71 -10.93 -37.73
CA LEU A 903 -30.51 -10.98 -38.56
C LEU A 903 -29.66 -12.20 -38.21
N MET A 904 -29.60 -12.55 -36.92
CA MET A 904 -28.92 -13.76 -36.45
C MET A 904 -29.59 -15.04 -36.97
N GLU A 905 -30.93 -15.10 -36.97
CA GLU A 905 -31.69 -16.24 -37.50
C GLU A 905 -31.53 -16.37 -39.03
N PHE A 906 -31.58 -15.26 -39.77
CA PHE A 906 -31.31 -15.25 -41.22
C PHE A 906 -29.88 -15.72 -41.56
N LEU A 907 -28.87 -15.20 -40.86
CA LEU A 907 -27.47 -15.58 -41.10
C LEU A 907 -27.18 -17.03 -40.72
N HIS A 908 -27.91 -17.58 -39.75
CA HIS A 908 -27.78 -18.98 -39.40
C HIS A 908 -28.14 -19.91 -40.57
N GLU A 909 -29.22 -19.59 -41.29
CA GLU A 909 -29.67 -20.39 -42.44
C GLU A 909 -28.78 -20.19 -43.68
N GLU A 910 -28.36 -18.95 -43.96
CA GLU A 910 -27.65 -18.59 -45.20
C GLU A 910 -26.11 -18.71 -45.09
N ASN A 911 -25.53 -18.38 -43.94
CA ASN A 911 -24.08 -18.39 -43.74
C ASN A 911 -23.68 -18.70 -42.27
N PRO A 912 -23.65 -20.00 -41.89
CA PRO A 912 -23.41 -20.40 -40.50
C PRO A 912 -22.02 -20.02 -39.98
N VAL A 913 -21.01 -19.86 -40.85
CA VAL A 913 -19.67 -19.36 -40.45
C VAL A 913 -19.76 -17.91 -39.98
N GLN A 914 -20.47 -17.08 -40.74
CA GLN A 914 -20.64 -15.67 -40.43
C GLN A 914 -21.48 -15.46 -39.17
N TYR A 915 -22.55 -16.24 -39.01
CA TYR A 915 -23.35 -16.28 -37.80
C TYR A 915 -22.49 -16.48 -36.54
N ARG A 916 -21.60 -17.49 -36.55
CA ARG A 916 -20.71 -17.80 -35.42
C ARG A 916 -19.75 -16.66 -35.09
N ASN A 917 -19.14 -16.06 -36.11
CA ASN A 917 -18.21 -14.95 -35.91
C ASN A 917 -18.91 -13.74 -35.27
N LEU A 918 -20.15 -13.45 -35.66
CA LEU A 918 -20.95 -12.38 -35.04
C LEU A 918 -21.36 -12.73 -33.61
N GLN A 919 -21.65 -14.00 -33.32
CA GLN A 919 -21.96 -14.45 -31.96
C GLN A 919 -20.74 -14.32 -31.02
N PHE A 920 -19.54 -14.70 -31.48
CA PHE A 920 -18.31 -14.45 -30.74
C PHE A 920 -18.08 -12.96 -30.51
N LEU A 921 -18.21 -12.15 -31.55
CA LEU A 921 -18.03 -10.70 -31.46
C LEU A 921 -18.98 -10.07 -30.43
N SER A 922 -20.28 -10.36 -30.52
CA SER A 922 -21.29 -9.86 -29.57
C SER A 922 -20.95 -10.27 -28.13
N SER A 923 -20.57 -11.53 -27.93
CA SER A 923 -20.22 -12.07 -26.61
C SER A 923 -18.95 -11.43 -26.04
N PHE A 924 -17.91 -11.28 -26.85
CA PHE A 924 -16.64 -10.67 -26.43
C PHE A 924 -16.78 -9.16 -26.18
N CYS A 925 -17.58 -8.43 -26.97
CA CYS A 925 -17.91 -7.04 -26.68
C CYS A 925 -18.65 -6.91 -25.34
N LYS A 926 -19.67 -7.76 -25.11
CA LYS A 926 -20.45 -7.75 -23.87
C LYS A 926 -19.60 -8.05 -22.64
N ILE A 927 -18.82 -9.12 -22.64
CA ILE A 927 -17.98 -9.49 -21.49
C ILE A 927 -16.87 -8.46 -21.25
N SER A 928 -16.31 -7.87 -22.31
CA SER A 928 -15.31 -6.82 -22.17
C SER A 928 -15.91 -5.58 -21.52
N GLN A 929 -17.09 -5.14 -21.98
CA GLN A 929 -17.80 -4.02 -21.37
C GLN A 929 -18.12 -4.28 -19.90
N GLN A 930 -18.71 -5.42 -19.58
CA GLN A 930 -19.00 -5.81 -18.19
C GLN A 930 -17.73 -5.85 -17.32
N THR A 931 -16.64 -6.40 -17.86
CA THR A 931 -15.35 -6.48 -17.16
C THR A 931 -14.78 -5.10 -16.87
N ILE A 932 -14.81 -4.19 -17.83
CA ILE A 932 -14.37 -2.80 -17.67
C ILE A 932 -15.26 -2.07 -16.67
N ASP A 933 -16.59 -2.11 -16.84
CA ASP A 933 -17.54 -1.36 -16.00
C ASP A 933 -17.45 -1.79 -14.53
N GLN A 934 -17.39 -3.09 -14.26
CA GLN A 934 -17.23 -3.62 -12.91
C GLN A 934 -15.90 -3.19 -12.28
N SER A 935 -14.80 -3.32 -13.02
CA SER A 935 -13.47 -3.03 -12.49
C SER A 935 -13.22 -1.53 -12.35
N LEU A 936 -13.81 -0.72 -13.21
CA LEU A 936 -13.75 0.73 -13.10
C LEU A 936 -14.56 1.23 -11.90
N SER A 937 -15.75 0.67 -11.68
CA SER A 937 -16.54 0.94 -10.47
C SER A 937 -15.75 0.62 -9.20
N GLN A 938 -14.99 -0.47 -9.21
CA GLN A 938 -14.10 -0.83 -8.10
C GLN A 938 -12.95 0.18 -7.93
N LEU A 939 -12.27 0.56 -9.02
CA LEU A 939 -11.20 1.56 -8.98
C LEU A 939 -11.69 2.88 -8.37
N LEU A 940 -12.86 3.35 -8.79
CA LEU A 940 -13.42 4.63 -8.34
C LEU A 940 -13.82 4.61 -6.85
N LEU A 941 -14.17 3.43 -6.30
CA LEU A 941 -14.42 3.22 -4.87
C LEU A 941 -13.14 3.06 -4.04
N THR A 942 -11.95 2.98 -4.65
CA THR A 942 -10.68 2.94 -3.91
C THR A 942 -10.33 4.34 -3.39
N ASN A 943 -9.58 4.39 -2.30
CA ASN A 943 -9.19 5.66 -1.68
C ASN A 943 -7.90 6.20 -2.33
N PHE A 944 -7.95 7.48 -2.72
CA PHE A 944 -6.76 8.29 -2.87
C PHE A 944 -6.19 8.60 -1.49
N VAL A 945 -4.91 8.31 -1.27
CA VAL A 945 -4.22 8.57 0.00
C VAL A 945 -3.14 9.63 -0.19
N GLY A 946 -3.24 10.73 0.54
CA GLY A 946 -2.28 11.83 0.48
C GLY A 946 -2.30 12.69 1.75
N SER A 947 -1.19 12.74 2.48
CA SER A 947 -1.04 13.60 3.66
C SER A 947 -0.83 15.07 3.31
N ASP A 948 -0.31 15.33 2.10
CA ASP A 948 -0.01 16.66 1.59
C ASP A 948 -0.88 16.96 0.35
N LEU A 949 -1.37 18.19 0.25
CA LEU A 949 -2.04 18.69 -0.95
C LEU A 949 -1.02 18.79 -2.10
N ILE A 950 -1.13 17.89 -3.08
CA ILE A 950 -0.32 17.93 -4.30
C ILE A 950 -0.88 18.92 -5.34
N SER A 951 -0.02 19.39 -6.25
CA SER A 951 -0.42 20.34 -7.30
C SER A 951 -1.28 19.70 -8.40
N SER A 952 -2.04 20.53 -9.12
CA SER A 952 -2.92 20.08 -10.21
C SER A 952 -2.20 19.28 -11.29
N ASN A 953 -0.95 19.65 -11.63
CA ASN A 953 -0.18 18.93 -12.64
C ASN A 953 0.29 17.56 -12.13
N ILE A 954 0.70 17.49 -10.85
CA ILE A 954 1.13 16.22 -10.24
C ILE A 954 -0.06 15.27 -10.11
N LEU A 955 -1.21 15.77 -9.65
CA LEU A 955 -2.44 14.98 -9.55
C LEU A 955 -2.85 14.43 -10.93
N LYS A 956 -2.87 15.27 -11.97
CA LYS A 956 -3.20 14.83 -13.34
C LYS A 956 -2.26 13.72 -13.82
N ASN A 957 -0.95 13.89 -13.67
CA ASN A 957 0.02 12.86 -14.07
C ASN A 957 -0.17 11.55 -13.29
N GLN A 958 -0.49 11.63 -11.99
CA GLN A 958 -0.78 10.43 -11.19
C GLN A 958 -2.04 9.71 -11.68
N ILE A 959 -3.09 10.43 -12.05
CA ILE A 959 -4.31 9.83 -12.62
C ILE A 959 -4.04 9.19 -13.99
N GLU A 960 -3.25 9.81 -14.85
CA GLU A 960 -2.87 9.22 -16.14
C GLU A 960 -2.10 7.90 -15.97
N ILE A 961 -1.19 7.86 -14.99
CA ILE A 961 -0.46 6.64 -14.62
C ILE A 961 -1.43 5.58 -14.06
N LEU A 962 -2.32 5.97 -13.14
CA LEU A 962 -3.32 5.09 -12.53
C LEU A 962 -4.21 4.41 -13.59
N ILE A 963 -4.68 5.18 -14.58
CA ILE A 963 -5.53 4.65 -15.66
C ILE A 963 -4.73 3.69 -16.56
N LYS A 964 -3.47 4.00 -16.86
CA LYS A 964 -2.61 3.11 -17.64
C LYS A 964 -2.34 1.80 -16.90
N GLU A 965 -2.02 1.86 -15.61
CA GLU A 965 -1.83 0.68 -14.76
C GLU A 965 -3.11 -0.15 -14.66
N PHE A 966 -4.26 0.51 -14.47
CA PHE A 966 -5.58 -0.12 -14.45
C PHE A 966 -5.83 -0.94 -15.72
N HIS A 967 -5.67 -0.32 -16.90
CA HIS A 967 -5.89 -0.97 -18.19
C HIS A 967 -4.97 -2.17 -18.42
N LEU A 968 -3.66 -2.00 -18.20
CA LEU A 968 -2.70 -3.09 -18.38
C LEU A 968 -3.01 -4.28 -17.46
N ARG A 969 -3.34 -4.02 -16.19
CA ARG A 969 -3.63 -5.06 -15.21
C ARG A 969 -4.88 -5.84 -15.60
N ILE A 970 -5.96 -5.16 -15.96
CA ILE A 970 -7.23 -5.83 -16.25
C ILE A 970 -7.18 -6.63 -17.55
N SER A 971 -6.58 -6.06 -18.61
CA SER A 971 -6.40 -6.71 -19.90
C SER A 971 -5.59 -8.00 -19.78
N LYS A 972 -4.44 -7.96 -19.10
CA LYS A 972 -3.58 -9.14 -18.87
C LYS A 972 -4.26 -10.21 -18.03
N THR A 973 -4.95 -9.81 -16.96
CA THR A 973 -5.66 -10.77 -16.09
C THR A 973 -6.75 -11.50 -16.87
N PHE A 974 -7.52 -10.78 -17.69
CA PHE A 974 -8.53 -11.36 -18.55
C PHE A 974 -7.91 -12.32 -19.57
N PHE A 975 -6.89 -11.88 -20.31
CA PHE A 975 -6.29 -12.68 -21.37
C PHE A 975 -5.54 -13.92 -20.85
N THR A 976 -4.94 -13.84 -19.65
CA THR A 976 -4.34 -15.01 -18.96
C THR A 976 -5.40 -16.06 -18.67
N THR A 977 -6.54 -15.65 -18.11
CA THR A 977 -7.67 -16.54 -17.81
C THR A 977 -8.24 -17.15 -19.09
N PHE A 978 -8.40 -16.34 -20.14
CA PHE A 978 -8.86 -16.79 -21.45
C PHE A 978 -7.91 -17.80 -22.09
N ASN A 979 -6.59 -17.56 -22.02
CA ASN A 979 -5.58 -18.48 -22.52
C ASN A 979 -5.56 -19.80 -21.76
N LEU A 980 -5.71 -19.78 -20.43
CA LEU A 980 -5.80 -21.01 -19.64
C LEU A 980 -6.99 -21.86 -20.11
N LEU A 981 -8.18 -21.27 -20.24
CA LEU A 981 -9.37 -21.94 -20.77
C LEU A 981 -9.13 -22.51 -22.17
N ARG A 982 -8.58 -21.70 -23.07
CA ARG A 982 -8.23 -22.08 -24.44
C ARG A 982 -7.33 -23.32 -24.44
N GLN A 983 -6.17 -23.25 -23.79
CA GLN A 983 -5.23 -24.36 -23.69
C GLN A 983 -5.84 -25.60 -23.07
N VAL A 984 -6.67 -25.49 -22.01
CA VAL A 984 -7.29 -26.66 -21.37
C VAL A 984 -8.29 -27.36 -22.32
N THR A 985 -9.08 -26.59 -23.07
CA THR A 985 -10.02 -27.18 -24.04
C THR A 985 -9.33 -27.79 -25.25
N GLU A 986 -8.27 -27.14 -25.75
CA GLU A 986 -7.48 -27.59 -26.90
C GLU A 986 -6.72 -28.88 -26.60
N ASN A 987 -6.04 -28.92 -25.45
CA ASN A 987 -5.20 -30.04 -25.05
C ASN A 987 -6.00 -31.28 -24.64
N ASN A 988 -7.24 -31.10 -24.18
CA ASN A 988 -8.17 -32.21 -24.01
C ASN A 988 -8.72 -32.74 -25.36
N GLN A 989 -8.37 -32.09 -26.48
CA GLN A 989 -8.77 -32.42 -27.84
C GLN A 989 -10.30 -32.53 -27.98
N LEU A 990 -11.03 -31.59 -27.38
CA LEU A 990 -12.49 -31.62 -27.40
C LEU A 990 -13.04 -31.56 -28.82
N ILE A 991 -14.02 -32.40 -29.15
CA ILE A 991 -14.62 -32.46 -30.49
C ILE A 991 -15.57 -31.28 -30.68
N SER A 992 -15.45 -30.57 -31.80
CA SER A 992 -16.48 -29.61 -32.22
C SER A 992 -17.66 -30.35 -32.84
N GLY A 993 -18.89 -29.98 -32.46
CA GLY A 993 -20.13 -30.49 -33.06
C GLY A 993 -20.25 -30.18 -34.56
N TYR A 994 -19.46 -29.22 -35.08
CA TYR A 994 -19.36 -28.96 -36.50
C TYR A 994 -18.42 -29.92 -37.26
N SER A 995 -17.79 -30.86 -36.54
CA SER A 995 -16.77 -31.76 -37.09
C SER A 995 -15.64 -31.01 -37.80
N THR A 996 -15.20 -29.86 -37.26
CA THR A 996 -14.15 -29.04 -37.87
C THR A 996 -12.75 -29.47 -37.46
N ASN A 997 -12.61 -30.21 -36.36
CA ASN A 997 -11.33 -30.74 -35.87
C ASN A 997 -11.22 -32.26 -35.90
N TRP A 998 -12.31 -32.98 -35.61
CA TRP A 998 -12.37 -34.44 -35.60
C TRP A 998 -13.62 -34.94 -36.33
N ILE A 999 -13.48 -36.04 -37.07
CA ILE A 999 -14.59 -36.76 -37.74
C ILE A 999 -14.63 -38.21 -37.27
N TYR A 1000 -15.81 -38.83 -37.23
CA TYR A 1000 -15.95 -40.26 -36.99
C TYR A 1000 -16.08 -41.00 -38.34
N GLU A 1001 -15.25 -42.01 -38.52
CA GLU A 1001 -15.23 -42.91 -39.67
C GLU A 1001 -15.53 -44.34 -39.20
N PHE A 1002 -16.34 -45.07 -39.98
CA PHE A 1002 -16.70 -46.45 -39.70
C PHE A 1002 -15.60 -47.41 -40.18
N ASP A 1003 -15.16 -48.29 -39.29
CA ASP A 1003 -14.30 -49.42 -39.61
C ASP A 1003 -15.15 -50.70 -39.73
N GLU A 1004 -15.37 -51.10 -40.97
CA GLU A 1004 -16.10 -52.32 -41.33
C GLU A 1004 -15.50 -53.59 -40.74
N LYS A 1005 -14.19 -53.62 -40.42
CA LYS A 1005 -13.54 -54.84 -39.93
C LYS A 1005 -13.87 -55.15 -38.47
N ASN A 1006 -14.10 -54.10 -37.68
CA ASN A 1006 -14.27 -54.20 -36.23
C ASN A 1006 -15.68 -53.81 -35.76
N ASP A 1007 -16.61 -53.55 -36.69
CA ASP A 1007 -17.95 -53.00 -36.43
C ASP A 1007 -17.91 -51.79 -35.47
N ASN A 1008 -16.90 -50.93 -35.66
CA ASN A 1008 -16.51 -49.88 -34.71
C ASN A 1008 -16.25 -48.56 -35.43
N PHE A 1009 -16.38 -47.44 -34.72
CA PHE A 1009 -16.01 -46.14 -35.26
C PHE A 1009 -14.67 -45.65 -34.69
N HIS A 1010 -13.86 -45.05 -35.55
CA HIS A 1010 -12.62 -44.39 -35.17
C HIS A 1010 -12.74 -42.89 -35.46
N THR A 1011 -12.01 -42.10 -34.69
CA THR A 1011 -11.96 -40.65 -34.88
C THR A 1011 -10.68 -40.28 -35.64
N LEU A 1012 -10.82 -39.45 -36.66
CA LEU A 1012 -9.72 -38.88 -37.43
C LEU A 1012 -9.64 -37.38 -37.22
N SER A 1013 -8.43 -36.87 -37.02
CA SER A 1013 -8.20 -35.44 -37.02
C SER A 1013 -8.28 -34.88 -38.45
N ILE A 1014 -8.74 -33.63 -38.55
CA ILE A 1014 -8.77 -32.88 -39.80
C ILE A 1014 -7.44 -32.16 -40.01
N ILE A 1015 -7.04 -32.02 -41.27
CA ILE A 1015 -5.82 -31.32 -41.67
C ILE A 1015 -6.20 -30.07 -42.47
N TYR A 1016 -5.71 -28.90 -42.06
CA TYR A 1016 -5.83 -27.63 -42.77
C TYR A 1016 -4.43 -27.17 -43.21
N ASP A 1017 -4.20 -27.02 -44.52
CA ASP A 1017 -2.94 -26.52 -45.09
C ASP A 1017 -1.68 -27.18 -44.47
N GLU A 1018 -1.64 -28.52 -44.46
CA GLU A 1018 -0.58 -29.36 -43.86
C GLU A 1018 -0.45 -29.29 -42.33
N CYS A 1019 -1.35 -28.58 -41.65
CA CYS A 1019 -1.44 -28.53 -40.19
C CYS A 1019 -2.55 -29.46 -39.69
N ASP A 1020 -2.18 -30.45 -38.86
CA ASP A 1020 -3.09 -31.47 -38.31
C ASP A 1020 -3.73 -30.99 -36.99
N CYS A 1021 -5.06 -31.03 -36.90
CA CYS A 1021 -5.80 -30.65 -35.70
C CYS A 1021 -5.51 -31.51 -34.47
N GLY A 1022 -5.00 -32.73 -34.65
CA GLY A 1022 -4.51 -33.57 -33.55
C GLY A 1022 -3.13 -33.17 -33.03
N LEU A 1023 -2.41 -32.33 -33.77
CA LEU A 1023 -1.10 -31.77 -33.38
C LEU A 1023 -1.18 -30.33 -32.91
N SER A 1024 -2.09 -29.54 -33.49
CA SER A 1024 -2.31 -28.16 -33.09
C SER A 1024 -3.77 -27.76 -33.28
N SER A 1025 -4.36 -27.18 -32.24
CA SER A 1025 -5.68 -26.55 -32.31
C SER A 1025 -5.72 -25.29 -33.19
N LYS A 1026 -4.55 -24.69 -33.46
CA LYS A 1026 -4.41 -23.42 -34.17
C LYS A 1026 -4.41 -23.57 -35.68
N CYS A 1027 -4.57 -24.78 -36.22
CA CYS A 1027 -4.61 -24.97 -37.67
C CYS A 1027 -5.85 -24.28 -38.24
N THR A 1028 -5.61 -23.34 -39.16
CA THR A 1028 -6.65 -22.59 -39.85
C THR A 1028 -6.33 -22.54 -41.34
N LYS A 1029 -7.38 -22.37 -42.15
CA LYS A 1029 -7.35 -22.13 -43.60
C LYS A 1029 -8.50 -21.19 -43.92
N LEU A 1030 -8.34 -20.23 -44.84
CA LEU A 1030 -9.34 -19.22 -45.20
C LEU A 1030 -10.80 -19.59 -44.81
N TRP A 1031 -11.32 -18.97 -43.73
CA TRP A 1031 -12.68 -19.14 -43.17
C TRP A 1031 -13.01 -20.43 -42.41
N ASN A 1032 -12.08 -21.38 -42.27
CA ASN A 1032 -12.23 -22.64 -41.55
C ASN A 1032 -10.97 -22.98 -40.71
N GLY A 1033 -11.08 -23.92 -39.79
CA GLY A 1033 -9.97 -24.32 -38.92
C GLY A 1033 -10.44 -25.29 -37.85
N CYS A 1034 -9.52 -25.79 -37.02
CA CYS A 1034 -9.87 -26.81 -36.03
C CYS A 1034 -10.99 -26.35 -35.10
N PHE A 1035 -10.86 -25.13 -34.57
CA PHE A 1035 -11.87 -24.51 -33.72
C PHE A 1035 -12.38 -23.20 -34.34
N PRO A 1036 -13.70 -22.98 -34.40
CA PRO A 1036 -14.27 -21.71 -34.82
C PRO A 1036 -13.68 -20.50 -34.08
N LEU A 1037 -13.43 -20.61 -32.77
CA LEU A 1037 -12.81 -19.55 -31.98
C LEU A 1037 -11.42 -19.15 -32.51
N GLU A 1038 -10.56 -20.12 -32.85
CA GLU A 1038 -9.22 -19.82 -33.37
C GLU A 1038 -9.29 -19.11 -34.72
N THR A 1039 -10.21 -19.54 -35.58
CA THR A 1039 -10.45 -18.86 -36.87
C THR A 1039 -10.96 -17.44 -36.69
N PHE A 1040 -11.83 -17.21 -35.70
CA PHE A 1040 -12.35 -15.89 -35.36
C PHE A 1040 -11.25 -14.97 -34.84
N LEU A 1041 -10.45 -15.43 -33.88
CA LEU A 1041 -9.36 -14.67 -33.28
C LEU A 1041 -8.30 -14.23 -34.31
N GLN A 1042 -7.97 -15.11 -35.26
CA GLN A 1042 -7.00 -14.84 -36.32
C GLN A 1042 -7.55 -13.98 -37.47
N SER A 1043 -8.87 -13.77 -37.53
CA SER A 1043 -9.48 -12.97 -38.59
C SER A 1043 -9.12 -11.48 -38.48
N THR A 1044 -8.93 -10.85 -39.64
CA THR A 1044 -8.66 -9.39 -39.75
C THR A 1044 -9.91 -8.65 -40.20
N LEU A 1045 -10.03 -7.38 -39.81
CA LEU A 1045 -11.17 -6.52 -40.17
C LEU A 1045 -11.32 -6.23 -41.68
N ASN A 1046 -10.29 -6.53 -42.50
CA ASN A 1046 -10.31 -6.36 -43.96
C ASN A 1046 -11.04 -7.48 -44.73
N SER A 1047 -11.55 -8.52 -44.06
CA SER A 1047 -12.34 -9.53 -44.74
C SER A 1047 -13.68 -8.92 -45.21
N SER A 1048 -14.00 -9.10 -46.49
CA SER A 1048 -14.97 -8.33 -47.31
C SER A 1048 -16.43 -8.23 -46.84
N PHE A 1049 -16.75 -8.66 -45.61
CA PHE A 1049 -18.11 -8.73 -45.06
C PHE A 1049 -18.38 -7.76 -43.90
N LEU A 1050 -17.37 -7.06 -43.37
CA LEU A 1050 -17.55 -5.91 -42.47
C LEU A 1050 -17.35 -4.60 -43.24
N THR A 1051 -18.20 -4.33 -44.24
CA THR A 1051 -17.93 -3.23 -45.20
C THR A 1051 -17.99 -1.83 -44.59
N ASN A 1052 -16.93 -1.06 -44.91
CA ASN A 1052 -16.84 0.38 -45.20
C ASN A 1052 -16.56 1.42 -44.10
N GLN A 1053 -16.09 1.06 -42.90
CA GLN A 1053 -15.52 2.08 -41.98
C GLN A 1053 -14.19 1.74 -41.31
N PHE A 1054 -13.68 0.51 -41.42
CA PHE A 1054 -12.50 0.09 -40.64
C PHE A 1054 -11.34 -0.31 -41.53
N SER A 1055 -10.27 0.48 -41.49
CA SER A 1055 -9.01 0.20 -42.19
C SER A 1055 -7.93 -0.10 -41.14
N THR A 1056 -7.82 -1.36 -40.72
CA THR A 1056 -6.66 -1.81 -39.93
C THR A 1056 -6.29 -3.26 -40.24
N ASN A 1057 -4.98 -3.53 -40.34
CA ASN A 1057 -4.40 -4.88 -40.46
C ASN A 1057 -4.37 -5.63 -39.10
N LEU A 1058 -5.19 -5.22 -38.12
CA LEU A 1058 -5.23 -5.82 -36.78
C LEU A 1058 -6.12 -7.06 -36.76
N THR A 1059 -5.72 -8.08 -36.00
CA THR A 1059 -6.54 -9.29 -35.76
C THR A 1059 -7.51 -9.06 -34.62
N ILE A 1060 -8.63 -9.80 -34.58
CA ILE A 1060 -9.56 -9.72 -33.46
C ILE A 1060 -8.91 -10.07 -32.12
N GLU A 1061 -7.96 -11.02 -32.11
CA GLU A 1061 -7.17 -11.33 -30.91
C GLU A 1061 -6.44 -10.10 -30.36
N SER A 1062 -5.82 -9.28 -31.22
CA SER A 1062 -5.11 -8.08 -30.80
C SER A 1062 -6.04 -7.01 -30.20
N ILE A 1063 -7.28 -6.92 -30.69
CA ILE A 1063 -8.29 -5.99 -30.16
C ILE A 1063 -8.83 -6.52 -28.82
N LEU A 1064 -9.05 -7.84 -28.72
CA LEU A 1064 -9.49 -8.50 -27.49
C LEU A 1064 -8.42 -8.45 -26.39
N GLN A 1065 -7.13 -8.46 -26.74
CA GLN A 1065 -6.03 -8.26 -25.79
C GLN A 1065 -6.13 -6.92 -25.06
N GLU A 1066 -6.76 -5.91 -25.68
CA GLU A 1066 -7.04 -4.62 -25.06
C GLU A 1066 -8.50 -4.51 -24.54
N LEU A 1067 -9.18 -5.65 -24.32
CA LEU A 1067 -10.58 -5.73 -23.90
C LEU A 1067 -11.52 -4.92 -24.80
N MET A 1068 -11.23 -4.87 -26.10
CA MET A 1068 -12.00 -4.07 -27.05
C MET A 1068 -12.04 -2.56 -26.70
N VAL A 1069 -11.12 -2.04 -25.88
CA VAL A 1069 -11.04 -0.62 -25.52
C VAL A 1069 -9.97 0.07 -26.37
N GLU A 1070 -10.31 1.22 -26.96
CA GLU A 1070 -9.36 2.04 -27.73
C GLU A 1070 -8.66 3.08 -26.87
N ASN A 1071 -9.40 3.75 -25.99
CA ASN A 1071 -8.84 4.71 -25.05
C ASN A 1071 -9.71 4.89 -23.80
N TYR A 1072 -9.15 5.54 -22.78
CA TYR A 1072 -9.89 6.04 -21.62
C TYR A 1072 -9.83 7.55 -21.62
N SER A 1073 -11.01 8.18 -21.63
CA SER A 1073 -11.13 9.60 -21.34
C SER A 1073 -11.43 9.79 -19.85
N PHE A 1074 -10.95 10.87 -19.24
CA PHE A 1074 -11.23 11.16 -17.84
C PHE A 1074 -11.46 12.66 -17.61
N ASP A 1075 -12.33 12.96 -16.65
CA ASP A 1075 -12.59 14.29 -16.14
C ASP A 1075 -12.11 14.38 -14.68
N LEU A 1076 -11.26 15.36 -14.39
CA LEU A 1076 -10.57 15.53 -13.11
C LEU A 1076 -10.88 16.91 -12.53
N SER A 1077 -11.62 16.95 -11.42
CA SER A 1077 -11.95 18.19 -10.73
C SER A 1077 -10.96 18.48 -9.60
N TYR A 1078 -9.96 19.32 -9.89
CA TYR A 1078 -8.99 19.75 -8.87
C TYR A 1078 -9.66 20.52 -7.72
N GLU A 1079 -10.76 21.22 -7.98
CA GLU A 1079 -11.50 21.94 -6.93
C GLU A 1079 -12.19 20.97 -5.96
N LYS A 1080 -12.84 19.91 -6.46
CA LYS A 1080 -13.40 18.87 -5.60
C LYS A 1080 -12.30 18.17 -4.80
N TYR A 1081 -11.18 17.83 -5.44
CA TYR A 1081 -10.00 17.28 -4.77
C TYR A 1081 -9.48 18.19 -3.64
N PHE A 1082 -9.34 19.49 -3.91
CA PHE A 1082 -8.92 20.48 -2.91
C PHE A 1082 -9.89 20.54 -1.72
N ASN A 1083 -11.20 20.52 -2.00
CA ASN A 1083 -12.24 20.59 -0.97
C ASN A 1083 -12.30 19.32 -0.10
N GLN A 1084 -12.06 18.13 -0.67
CA GLN A 1084 -11.96 16.87 0.07
C GLN A 1084 -10.71 16.85 0.97
N CYS A 1085 -9.54 17.21 0.43
CA CYS A 1085 -8.32 17.37 1.24
C CYS A 1085 -8.51 18.39 2.37
N SER A 1086 -9.28 19.47 2.15
CA SER A 1086 -9.60 20.51 3.13
C SER A 1086 -8.37 20.98 3.92
N PRO A 1087 -7.38 21.61 3.27
CA PRO A 1087 -6.08 21.88 3.88
C PRO A 1087 -6.19 22.66 5.19
N LEU A 1088 -5.63 22.12 6.28
CA LEU A 1088 -5.67 22.72 7.62
C LEU A 1088 -4.71 23.90 7.74
N SER A 1089 -3.46 23.68 7.31
CA SER A 1089 -2.42 24.68 7.31
C SER A 1089 -1.45 24.46 6.15
N CYS A 1090 -1.00 25.55 5.54
CA CYS A 1090 0.13 25.57 4.62
C CYS A 1090 1.34 26.18 5.30
N THR A 1091 2.50 25.55 5.20
CA THR A 1091 3.77 26.08 5.66
C THR A 1091 4.73 26.26 4.50
N TYR A 1092 5.49 27.35 4.48
CA TYR A 1092 6.65 27.49 3.60
C TYR A 1092 7.79 28.15 4.35
N SER A 1093 9.01 27.79 3.99
CA SER A 1093 10.22 28.27 4.67
C SER A 1093 11.06 29.12 3.73
N TYR A 1094 11.51 30.27 4.21
CA TYR A 1094 12.48 31.11 3.52
C TYR A 1094 13.60 31.57 4.45
N ILE A 1095 14.76 31.87 3.88
CA ILE A 1095 15.92 32.38 4.62
C ILE A 1095 15.71 33.87 4.84
N GLY A 1096 15.44 34.24 6.09
CA GLY A 1096 15.20 35.63 6.51
C GLY A 1096 16.26 36.11 7.49
N TYR A 1097 16.37 37.44 7.61
CA TYR A 1097 17.16 38.08 8.67
C TYR A 1097 16.32 38.25 9.94
N GLN A 1098 16.99 38.30 11.09
CA GLN A 1098 16.35 38.42 12.39
C GLN A 1098 15.47 39.67 12.48
N ASN A 1099 14.31 39.56 13.15
CA ASN A 1099 13.41 40.69 13.35
C ASN A 1099 14.17 41.85 14.02
N VAL A 1100 13.98 43.06 13.50
CA VAL A 1100 14.64 44.28 13.99
C VAL A 1100 14.34 44.51 15.47
N ILE A 1101 13.14 44.17 15.93
CA ILE A 1101 12.73 44.33 17.34
C ILE A 1101 13.49 43.36 18.25
N ASP A 1102 13.63 42.09 17.86
CA ASP A 1102 14.41 41.09 18.60
C ASP A 1102 15.90 41.48 18.65
N SER A 1103 16.40 42.05 17.55
CA SER A 1103 17.79 42.54 17.46
C SER A 1103 18.03 43.74 18.38
N ILE A 1104 17.09 44.69 18.42
CA ILE A 1104 17.16 45.88 19.28
C ILE A 1104 17.08 45.49 20.77
N THR A 1105 16.13 44.62 21.15
CA THR A 1105 15.97 44.18 22.55
C THR A 1105 17.20 43.43 23.07
N PHE A 1106 17.81 42.60 22.23
CA PHE A 1106 19.05 41.90 22.55
C PHE A 1106 20.24 42.87 22.71
N LEU A 1107 20.39 43.86 21.82
CA LEU A 1107 21.45 44.88 21.92
C LEU A 1107 21.31 45.75 23.17
N ILE A 1108 20.07 46.11 23.56
CA ILE A 1108 19.82 46.83 24.81
C ILE A 1108 20.23 45.96 26.01
N GLY A 1109 19.96 44.66 25.99
CA GLY A 1109 20.40 43.73 27.04
C GLY A 1109 21.92 43.60 27.16
N LEU A 1110 22.63 43.54 26.02
CA LEU A 1110 24.10 43.47 26.02
C LEU A 1110 24.75 44.78 26.43
N TYR A 1111 24.16 45.93 26.11
CA TYR A 1111 24.76 47.26 26.31
C TYR A 1111 25.26 47.48 27.74
N GLY A 1112 24.46 47.10 28.74
CA GLY A 1112 24.84 47.26 30.15
C GLY A 1112 26.07 46.42 30.54
N GLY A 1113 26.17 45.20 30.01
CA GLY A 1113 27.31 44.31 30.24
C GLY A 1113 28.57 44.79 29.54
N LEU A 1114 28.42 45.24 28.30
CA LEU A 1114 29.51 45.80 27.49
C LEU A 1114 30.08 47.08 28.10
N MET A 1115 29.26 47.91 28.75
CA MET A 1115 29.73 49.07 29.52
C MET A 1115 30.64 48.68 30.68
N ILE A 1116 30.29 47.61 31.42
CA ILE A 1116 31.09 47.11 32.53
C ILE A 1116 32.40 46.52 32.02
N LEU A 1117 32.34 45.71 30.96
CA LEU A 1117 33.50 45.10 30.32
C LEU A 1117 34.47 46.16 29.78
N SER A 1118 33.96 47.16 29.05
CA SER A 1118 34.78 48.26 28.55
C SER A 1118 35.50 48.99 29.71
N HIS A 1119 34.80 49.23 30.82
CA HIS A 1119 35.38 49.86 31.99
C HIS A 1119 36.52 49.02 32.60
N TRP A 1120 36.31 47.71 32.75
CA TRP A 1120 37.30 46.78 33.29
C TRP A 1120 38.52 46.65 32.39
N ILE A 1121 38.31 46.49 31.08
CA ILE A 1121 39.38 46.44 30.06
C ILE A 1121 40.22 47.71 30.13
N THR A 1122 39.59 48.87 30.25
CA THR A 1122 40.30 50.14 30.33
C THR A 1122 41.13 50.25 31.61
N ILE A 1123 40.60 49.84 32.77
CA ILE A 1123 41.35 49.83 34.04
C ILE A 1123 42.55 48.88 33.93
N PHE A 1124 42.34 47.69 33.37
CA PHE A 1124 43.39 46.69 33.21
C PHE A 1124 44.52 47.18 32.31
N ILE A 1125 44.19 47.78 31.16
CA ILE A 1125 45.17 48.38 30.24
C ILE A 1125 45.91 49.55 30.91
N LEU A 1126 45.22 50.39 31.69
CA LEU A 1126 45.86 51.49 32.42
C LEU A 1126 46.84 51.00 33.49
N GLU A 1127 46.53 49.89 34.18
CA GLU A 1127 47.45 49.28 35.14
C GLU A 1127 48.64 48.58 34.47
N ILE A 1128 48.45 47.97 33.29
CA ILE A 1128 49.55 47.45 32.47
C ILE A 1128 50.42 48.60 31.95
N TYR A 1129 49.81 49.69 31.48
CA TYR A 1129 50.53 50.88 31.02
C TYR A 1129 51.35 51.50 32.16
N LYS A 1130 50.79 51.59 33.38
CA LYS A 1130 51.54 52.03 34.58
C LYS A 1130 52.66 51.06 34.97
N CYS A 1131 52.45 49.74 34.86
CA CYS A 1131 53.50 48.76 35.10
C CYS A 1131 54.63 48.86 34.07
N ARG A 1132 54.31 49.12 32.80
CA ARG A 1132 55.28 49.26 31.72
C ARG A 1132 56.06 50.59 31.80
N ASN A 1133 55.41 51.69 32.17
CA ASN A 1133 56.11 52.97 32.40
C ASN A 1133 57.01 52.96 33.64
N ARG A 1134 56.69 52.14 34.66
CA ARG A 1134 57.59 51.93 35.82
C ARG A 1134 58.88 51.17 35.48
N GLN A 1135 58.97 50.51 34.32
CA GLN A 1135 60.19 49.84 33.87
C GLN A 1135 61.10 50.71 32.99
N ILE A 1136 60.65 51.90 32.55
CA ILE A 1136 61.37 52.70 31.52
C ILE A 1136 62.07 53.95 32.10
N HIS A 1137 61.76 54.40 33.32
CA HIS A 1137 62.53 55.45 33.99
C HIS A 1137 62.66 55.18 35.50
N PRO A 1138 63.78 54.59 35.95
CA PRO A 1138 64.22 54.69 37.34
C PRO A 1138 65.02 55.99 37.46
N ASP A 1139 64.49 56.94 38.23
CA ASP A 1139 65.12 58.19 38.71
C ASP A 1139 64.40 59.46 38.18
N VAL A 1140 63.53 59.99 39.02
CA VAL A 1140 63.66 61.26 39.75
C VAL A 1140 62.44 61.38 40.67
N GLN A 1141 62.70 61.79 41.92
CA GLN A 1141 61.79 61.86 43.08
C GLN A 1141 60.54 62.72 42.86
#